data_AF-A0A2I4ECD0-F1
#
_entry.id   AF-A0A2I4ECD0-F1
#
_cell.length_a   1.000
_cell.length_b   1.000
_cell.length_c   1.000
_cell.angle_alpha   90.00
_cell.angle_beta   90.00
_cell.angle_gamma   90.00
#
_symmetry.space_group_name_H-M   'P 1'
#
loop_
_entity.id
_entity.type
_entity.pdbx_description
1 polymer ?
#
loop_
_entity_poly.entity_id
_entity_poly.type
_entity_poly.pdbx_seq_one_letter_code
_entity_poly.pdbx_strand_id
1 'polypeptide(L)'
;MFPLLSIFVIILGLLKQLPMSLSLPEPQQNEQAQPLLQPTQCNEKCGSFNISFPFYLNTSCGSVSDAFHLSCSNSTIPFLNIASESYRILEFFTDGVLVDFPGLSSCRQYKDLHAFSFSRSNYFSVSVDNVIGLYDCEDSSLCKAECETINMPGCDGSDASPACCYPLSDHSIWHIGDGFTVFSKFGCRGFGSWAVLRGASAGKRGVKLEWAIPRNSSRGACASNGYIVNATGIEAGVRCLCQDGFSGDGFANGVGCLKSCIKDGREAFGTDCYDKQTSGRKVVIVAGVLASVLIVASLTALLYLIKRHVKQGKFDTDQAYFHSTISFRKACRTRLFNYHELDHATKGFEKGQTLAAGSNGSIYAGILGDRSHIAVLKLHCDNERDLLQVLSQIEVLSLIQHRNIARLLGCCIDAGYAPLVVYEYPANGTLEEHLLHSREHNIGLDWYKRLHIAAETASVLAFLQSEISPPIYDHYLRSSCLFLDDDFLVKIAGLGLLTSSIGNGSDLHKSDVYNLGVLLLQIISGSNHFDMPTVALKKIKCGKLEEIVDPFLYYHEQPPFRREQIEIVADLATRCLLFGRDGKLGMMDVARELVHITKESIDGGSGRGPALEETFSNSSLLQMISMSPDSIHVP
;
A
#
# COMPACT_ATOMS: atom_id res chain seq x y z
N MET A 1 -23.18 -3.03 67.44
CA MET A 1 -24.11 -2.66 66.35
C MET A 1 -24.95 -1.43 66.73
N PHE A 2 -24.32 -0.32 67.12
CA PHE A 2 -25.00 0.97 67.39
C PHE A 2 -24.18 2.26 67.12
N PRO A 3 -22.85 2.28 66.85
CA PRO A 3 -22.15 3.54 66.58
C PRO A 3 -22.08 3.93 65.09
N LEU A 4 -22.35 3.00 64.16
CA LEU A 4 -22.18 3.24 62.71
C LEU A 4 -23.39 3.93 62.05
N LEU A 5 -24.60 3.78 62.61
CA LEU A 5 -25.80 4.43 62.08
C LEU A 5 -25.79 5.95 62.35
N SER A 6 -25.16 6.37 63.46
CA SER A 6 -25.07 7.79 63.84
C SER A 6 -24.14 8.58 62.93
N ILE A 7 -23.03 7.96 62.48
CA ILE A 7 -22.08 8.60 61.56
C ILE A 7 -22.69 8.78 60.16
N PHE A 8 -23.52 7.83 59.71
CA PHE A 8 -24.17 7.90 58.40
C PHE A 8 -25.24 9.00 58.31
N VAL A 9 -25.97 9.26 59.40
CA VAL A 9 -26.98 10.33 59.49
C VAL A 9 -26.31 11.72 59.59
N ILE A 10 -25.16 11.82 60.26
CA ILE A 10 -24.40 13.08 60.36
C ILE A 10 -23.80 13.47 59.00
N ILE A 11 -23.29 12.50 58.23
CA ILE A 11 -22.73 12.76 56.88
C ILE A 11 -23.81 13.16 55.88
N LEU A 12 -25.01 12.56 55.93
CA LEU A 12 -26.14 12.96 55.08
C LEU A 12 -26.70 14.35 55.43
N GLY A 13 -26.60 14.75 56.70
CA GLY A 13 -26.99 16.10 57.15
C GLY A 13 -26.03 17.19 56.66
N LEU A 14 -24.72 16.90 56.65
CA LEU A 14 -23.67 17.82 56.20
C LEU A 14 -23.68 18.04 54.67
N LEU A 15 -24.13 17.05 53.89
CA LEU A 15 -24.24 17.15 52.42
C LEU A 15 -25.44 18.00 51.94
N LYS A 16 -26.43 18.29 52.81
CA LYS A 16 -27.58 19.14 52.47
C LYS A 16 -27.36 20.64 52.71
N GLN A 17 -26.22 21.05 53.27
CA GLN A 17 -25.96 22.44 53.67
C GLN A 17 -24.86 23.16 52.89
N LEU A 18 -24.28 22.58 51.83
CA LEU A 18 -23.33 23.32 50.99
C LEU A 18 -24.05 24.04 49.83
N PRO A 19 -24.02 25.38 49.76
CA PRO A 19 -24.53 26.13 48.62
C PRO A 19 -23.56 25.99 47.43
N MET A 20 -24.05 25.48 46.30
CA MET A 20 -23.36 25.61 45.01
C MET A 20 -23.50 27.05 44.51
N SER A 21 -22.49 27.86 44.79
CA SER A 21 -22.18 29.03 43.98
C SER A 21 -20.73 29.41 44.22
N LEU A 22 -19.82 29.01 43.32
CA LEU A 22 -18.55 29.70 43.16
C LEU A 22 -18.01 29.51 41.74
N SER A 23 -18.00 30.64 41.05
CA SER A 23 -17.45 30.94 39.74
C SER A 23 -15.92 31.11 39.78
N LEU A 24 -15.35 31.10 38.55
CA LEU A 24 -14.03 31.61 38.08
C LEU A 24 -12.89 30.58 37.91
N PRO A 25 -11.93 30.80 36.97
CA PRO A 25 -11.77 31.91 36.01
C PRO A 25 -11.59 31.49 34.52
N GLU A 26 -11.98 32.38 33.62
CA GLU A 26 -11.54 32.39 32.20
C GLU A 26 -10.02 32.61 32.08
N PRO A 27 -9.35 32.00 31.08
CA PRO A 27 -8.23 32.60 30.41
C PRO A 27 -8.68 33.34 29.14
N GLN A 28 -8.10 34.52 28.97
CA GLN A 28 -8.47 35.60 28.07
C GLN A 28 -8.51 35.23 26.59
N GLN A 29 -9.59 35.64 25.93
CA GLN A 29 -9.66 35.86 24.48
C GLN A 29 -9.08 37.23 24.12
N ASN A 30 -8.13 37.22 23.17
CA ASN A 30 -7.81 38.24 22.17
C ASN A 30 -6.89 37.51 21.17
N GLU A 31 -7.09 37.42 19.86
CA GLU A 31 -7.72 38.31 18.89
C GLU A 31 -8.46 37.51 17.79
N GLN A 32 -9.55 38.12 17.30
CA GLN A 32 -10.22 37.98 16.00
C GLN A 32 -9.88 36.77 15.10
N ALA A 33 -10.77 35.78 15.09
CA ALA A 33 -11.05 35.00 13.88
C ALA A 33 -12.58 34.86 13.74
N GLN A 34 -13.09 35.29 12.59
CA GLN A 34 -14.50 35.34 12.21
C GLN A 34 -15.17 33.96 12.30
N PRO A 35 -16.52 33.89 12.41
CA PRO A 35 -17.23 32.62 12.49
C PRO A 35 -16.93 31.78 11.24
N LEU A 36 -16.50 30.53 11.46
CA LEU A 36 -16.46 29.48 10.44
C LEU A 36 -17.82 29.44 9.75
N LEU A 37 -17.89 29.95 8.51
CA LEU A 37 -19.01 29.73 7.63
C LEU A 37 -19.22 28.22 7.51
N GLN A 38 -20.43 27.78 7.83
CA GLN A 38 -20.90 26.43 7.54
C GLN A 38 -20.59 26.10 6.08
N PRO A 39 -20.11 24.88 5.75
CA PRO A 39 -19.90 24.49 4.36
C PRO A 39 -21.25 24.57 3.63
N THR A 40 -21.36 25.49 2.68
CA THR A 40 -22.54 25.61 1.81
C THR A 40 -22.67 24.33 1.01
N GLN A 41 -23.65 23.51 1.39
CA GLN A 41 -23.84 22.13 0.96
C GLN A 41 -24.40 22.09 -0.48
N CYS A 42 -23.52 22.27 -1.46
CA CYS A 42 -23.85 22.25 -2.88
C CYS A 42 -23.79 20.84 -3.46
N ASN A 43 -24.82 20.04 -3.19
CA ASN A 43 -24.93 18.66 -3.67
C ASN A 43 -25.99 18.56 -4.78
N GLU A 44 -25.74 19.21 -5.91
CA GLU A 44 -26.60 19.08 -7.09
C GLU A 44 -26.23 17.83 -7.91
N LYS A 45 -27.23 17.14 -8.48
CA LYS A 45 -27.04 15.96 -9.32
C LYS A 45 -27.87 16.04 -10.59
N CYS A 46 -27.33 15.53 -11.68
CA CYS A 46 -28.04 15.31 -12.93
C CYS A 46 -27.73 13.89 -13.41
N GLY A 47 -28.72 13.00 -13.38
CA GLY A 47 -28.52 11.56 -13.58
C GLY A 47 -27.53 10.98 -12.57
N SER A 48 -26.46 10.36 -13.07
CA SER A 48 -25.37 9.80 -12.26
C SER A 48 -24.25 10.80 -11.93
N PHE A 49 -24.32 12.03 -12.46
CA PHE A 49 -23.26 13.02 -12.29
C PHE A 49 -23.46 13.83 -11.01
N ASN A 50 -22.43 13.88 -10.16
CA ASN A 50 -22.33 14.85 -9.08
C ASN A 50 -21.79 16.16 -9.66
N ILE A 51 -22.54 17.24 -9.50
CA ILE A 51 -22.15 18.56 -10.02
C ILE A 51 -21.41 19.30 -8.92
N SER A 52 -20.12 19.57 -9.15
CA SER A 52 -19.26 20.30 -8.23
C SER A 52 -19.07 21.75 -8.67
N PHE A 53 -18.77 22.62 -7.72
CA PHE A 53 -18.42 24.01 -8.00
C PHE A 53 -17.24 24.06 -9.00
N PRO A 54 -17.25 24.96 -10.01
CA PRO A 54 -18.16 26.09 -10.20
C PRO A 54 -19.45 25.81 -10.99
N PHE A 55 -19.67 24.57 -11.42
CA PHE A 55 -20.86 24.19 -12.20
C PHE A 55 -22.13 24.16 -11.33
N TYR A 56 -23.29 24.49 -11.93
CA TYR A 56 -24.58 24.51 -11.24
C TYR A 56 -25.77 24.34 -12.20
N LEU A 57 -26.92 23.92 -11.67
CA LEU A 57 -28.17 23.68 -12.39
C LEU A 57 -29.22 24.77 -12.15
N ASN A 58 -29.75 24.94 -10.93
CA ASN A 58 -30.96 25.76 -10.75
C ASN A 58 -31.04 26.55 -9.43
N THR A 59 -29.89 26.82 -8.81
CA THR A 59 -29.63 27.74 -7.68
C THR A 59 -29.98 27.24 -6.26
N SER A 60 -28.94 26.77 -5.56
CA SER A 60 -28.70 27.01 -4.12
C SER A 60 -27.22 27.33 -3.82
N CYS A 61 -26.42 27.37 -4.88
CA CYS A 61 -24.96 27.43 -4.86
C CYS A 61 -24.48 28.77 -5.41
N GLY A 62 -23.46 29.36 -4.79
CA GLY A 62 -22.94 30.65 -5.23
C GLY A 62 -22.37 30.54 -6.65
N SER A 63 -23.12 30.94 -7.67
CA SER A 63 -22.65 30.92 -9.07
C SER A 63 -21.50 31.88 -9.31
N VAL A 64 -20.43 31.43 -9.97
CA VAL A 64 -19.31 32.34 -10.35
C VAL A 64 -19.67 33.16 -11.58
N SER A 65 -20.31 32.50 -12.55
CA SER A 65 -20.74 33.07 -13.82
C SER A 65 -21.76 32.14 -14.47
N ASP A 66 -22.68 32.69 -15.28
CA ASP A 66 -23.62 31.92 -16.11
C ASP A 66 -22.92 31.01 -17.11
N ALA A 67 -21.62 31.22 -17.38
CA ALA A 67 -20.81 30.31 -18.19
C ALA A 67 -20.75 28.88 -17.62
N PHE A 68 -20.91 28.71 -16.31
CA PHE A 68 -20.88 27.40 -15.64
C PHE A 68 -22.28 26.79 -15.43
N HIS A 69 -23.33 27.44 -15.94
CA HIS A 69 -24.69 26.94 -15.85
C HIS A 69 -24.90 25.72 -16.76
N LEU A 70 -25.38 24.64 -16.17
CA LEU A 70 -25.70 23.40 -16.86
C LEU A 70 -27.21 23.26 -17.05
N SER A 71 -27.63 22.78 -18.22
CA SER A 71 -29.00 22.31 -18.43
C SER A 71 -29.07 20.80 -18.25
N CYS A 72 -30.04 20.32 -17.48
CA CYS A 72 -30.23 18.87 -17.28
C CYS A 72 -31.48 18.41 -18.01
N SER A 73 -31.30 17.69 -19.13
CA SER A 73 -32.43 17.16 -19.91
C SER A 73 -33.00 15.91 -19.23
N ASN A 74 -34.32 15.89 -19.00
CA ASN A 74 -35.05 14.78 -18.36
C ASN A 74 -34.42 14.29 -17.03
N SER A 75 -33.68 15.16 -16.33
CA SER A 75 -32.94 14.81 -15.11
C SER A 75 -31.87 13.73 -15.26
N THR A 76 -31.44 13.39 -16.49
CA THR A 76 -30.51 12.27 -16.74
C THR A 76 -29.17 12.68 -17.35
N ILE A 77 -29.15 13.71 -18.19
CA ILE A 77 -27.95 14.07 -18.95
C ILE A 77 -27.67 15.58 -18.80
N PRO A 78 -26.49 15.97 -18.29
CA PRO A 78 -26.10 17.37 -18.19
C PRO A 78 -25.54 17.88 -19.52
N PHE A 79 -25.89 19.12 -19.83
CA PHE A 79 -25.44 19.87 -21.01
C PHE A 79 -24.78 21.16 -20.58
N LEU A 80 -23.63 21.46 -21.16
CA LEU A 80 -22.90 22.71 -21.01
C LEU A 80 -23.21 23.61 -22.19
N ASN A 81 -23.69 24.81 -21.93
CA ASN A 81 -24.00 25.78 -22.98
C ASN A 81 -22.85 26.76 -23.09
N ILE A 82 -22.21 26.80 -24.26
CA ILE A 82 -21.10 27.72 -24.54
C ILE A 82 -21.46 28.48 -25.82
N ALA A 83 -21.57 29.81 -25.69
CA ALA A 83 -22.05 30.68 -26.75
C ALA A 83 -23.43 30.21 -27.28
N SER A 84 -23.54 29.88 -28.57
CA SER A 84 -24.78 29.42 -29.21
C SER A 84 -24.93 27.89 -29.26
N GLU A 85 -23.94 27.14 -28.78
CA GLU A 85 -23.89 25.69 -28.87
C GLU A 85 -24.13 25.02 -27.51
N SER A 86 -24.77 23.85 -27.54
CA SER A 86 -25.03 23.03 -26.35
C SER A 86 -24.29 21.70 -26.47
N TYR A 87 -23.42 21.44 -25.51
CA TYR A 87 -22.53 20.30 -25.50
C TYR A 87 -22.97 19.31 -24.43
N ARG A 88 -23.21 18.05 -24.81
CA ARG A 88 -23.50 16.99 -23.86
C ARG A 88 -22.24 16.68 -23.05
N ILE A 89 -22.34 16.71 -21.73
CA ILE A 89 -21.24 16.31 -20.85
C ILE A 89 -21.20 14.79 -20.75
N LEU A 90 -20.00 14.24 -20.95
CA LEU A 90 -19.71 12.81 -20.82
C LEU A 90 -19.05 12.50 -19.48
N GLU A 91 -18.19 13.38 -18.98
CA GLU A 91 -17.42 13.18 -17.75
C GLU A 91 -16.87 14.49 -17.18
N PHE A 92 -16.71 14.55 -15.86
CA PHE A 92 -16.02 15.64 -15.17
C PHE A 92 -14.64 15.19 -14.70
N PHE A 93 -13.65 16.07 -14.87
CA PHE A 93 -12.31 15.95 -14.31
C PHE A 93 -12.05 17.08 -13.32
N THR A 94 -11.01 16.94 -12.50
CA THR A 94 -10.59 17.98 -11.56
C THR A 94 -10.16 19.27 -12.26
N ASP A 95 -9.63 19.16 -13.48
CA ASP A 95 -9.10 20.26 -14.29
C ASP A 95 -9.90 20.54 -15.56
N GLY A 96 -10.98 19.79 -15.82
CA GLY A 96 -11.67 19.86 -17.10
C GLY A 96 -13.02 19.14 -17.15
N VAL A 97 -13.68 19.22 -18.29
CA VAL A 97 -14.94 18.54 -18.59
C VAL A 97 -14.86 17.90 -19.96
N LEU A 98 -15.22 16.63 -20.08
CA LEU A 98 -15.31 15.94 -21.36
C LEU A 98 -16.68 16.19 -21.96
N VAL A 99 -16.71 16.73 -23.17
CA VAL A 99 -17.95 16.95 -23.90
C VAL A 99 -18.00 16.16 -25.20
N ASP A 100 -19.22 15.80 -25.60
CA ASP A 100 -19.51 15.25 -26.91
C ASP A 100 -19.56 16.36 -27.98
N PHE A 101 -19.51 15.95 -29.25
CA PHE A 101 -19.68 16.86 -30.38
C PHE A 101 -21.14 17.37 -30.46
N PRO A 102 -21.36 18.64 -30.85
CA PRO A 102 -22.70 19.20 -30.95
C PRO A 102 -23.52 18.53 -32.08
N GLY A 103 -24.85 18.43 -31.90
CA GLY A 103 -25.82 17.93 -32.89
C GLY A 103 -26.43 16.54 -32.60
N LEU A 104 -27.42 16.13 -33.43
CA LEU A 104 -28.13 14.86 -33.28
C LEU A 104 -27.27 13.65 -33.73
N SER A 105 -27.29 12.62 -32.89
CA SER A 105 -26.47 11.41 -32.89
C SER A 105 -26.68 10.51 -34.11
N SER A 106 -25.86 10.68 -35.13
CA SER A 106 -25.34 9.51 -35.87
C SER A 106 -23.89 9.32 -35.45
N CYS A 107 -23.57 8.14 -34.91
CA CYS A 107 -22.19 7.74 -34.66
C CYS A 107 -21.44 7.76 -36.00
N ARG A 108 -20.62 8.79 -36.21
CA ARG A 108 -19.72 8.92 -37.35
C ARG A 108 -18.31 8.80 -36.82
N GLN A 109 -17.44 8.05 -37.50
CA GLN A 109 -16.06 7.84 -37.07
C GLN A 109 -15.28 9.15 -36.95
N TYR A 110 -15.46 10.05 -37.93
CA TYR A 110 -14.89 11.38 -37.98
C TYR A 110 -15.97 12.45 -38.21
N LYS A 111 -15.63 13.70 -37.89
CA LYS A 111 -16.46 14.89 -38.07
C LYS A 111 -15.72 15.89 -38.96
N ASP A 112 -16.47 16.76 -39.63
CA ASP A 112 -15.91 17.91 -40.36
C ASP A 112 -15.11 18.81 -39.39
N LEU A 113 -14.02 19.44 -39.84
CA LEU A 113 -13.20 20.33 -39.02
C LEU A 113 -13.96 21.51 -38.39
N HIS A 114 -15.10 21.91 -38.96
CA HIS A 114 -15.99 22.95 -38.43
C HIS A 114 -17.01 22.44 -37.40
N ALA A 115 -17.12 21.12 -37.22
CA ALA A 115 -18.11 20.49 -36.33
C ALA A 115 -17.89 20.82 -34.84
N PHE A 116 -16.74 21.40 -34.48
CA PHE A 116 -16.47 21.91 -33.15
C PHE A 116 -15.88 23.31 -33.25
N SER A 117 -16.78 24.29 -33.44
CA SER A 117 -16.41 25.71 -33.54
C SER A 117 -16.37 26.33 -32.15
N PHE A 118 -15.30 26.06 -31.41
CA PHE A 118 -15.08 26.63 -30.09
C PHE A 118 -14.05 27.76 -30.15
N SER A 119 -14.48 28.97 -29.78
CA SER A 119 -13.58 30.10 -29.55
C SER A 119 -13.27 30.19 -28.06
N ARG A 120 -11.98 30.35 -27.72
CA ARG A 120 -11.50 30.53 -26.34
C ARG A 120 -12.37 31.53 -25.58
N SER A 121 -12.76 31.18 -24.37
CA SER A 121 -13.48 32.08 -23.46
C SER A 121 -12.65 32.38 -22.22
N ASN A 122 -13.14 33.29 -21.37
CA ASN A 122 -12.51 33.58 -20.08
C ASN A 122 -12.64 32.42 -19.06
N TYR A 123 -13.40 31.38 -19.38
CA TYR A 123 -13.76 30.29 -18.45
C TYR A 123 -13.41 28.90 -18.97
N PHE A 124 -13.34 28.73 -20.30
CA PHE A 124 -13.10 27.45 -20.95
C PHE A 124 -12.06 27.59 -22.06
N SER A 125 -11.25 26.54 -22.23
CA SER A 125 -10.34 26.36 -23.36
C SER A 125 -10.30 24.88 -23.77
N VAL A 126 -9.95 24.58 -25.01
CA VAL A 126 -9.65 23.19 -25.40
C VAL A 126 -8.40 22.73 -24.65
N SER A 127 -8.47 21.59 -23.96
CA SER A 127 -7.34 21.05 -23.20
C SER A 127 -6.26 20.51 -24.14
N VAL A 128 -5.00 20.66 -23.74
CA VAL A 128 -3.85 20.04 -24.41
C VAL A 128 -3.81 18.51 -24.26
N ASP A 129 -4.62 17.94 -23.36
CA ASP A 129 -4.74 16.48 -23.16
C ASP A 129 -5.54 15.79 -24.28
N ASN A 130 -6.10 16.54 -25.23
CA ASN A 130 -6.76 15.95 -26.38
C ASN A 130 -5.74 15.47 -27.41
N VAL A 131 -5.98 14.27 -27.93
CA VAL A 131 -5.29 13.74 -29.10
C VAL A 131 -6.28 13.74 -30.25
N ILE A 132 -5.88 14.35 -31.37
CA ILE A 132 -6.72 14.52 -32.56
C ILE A 132 -6.34 13.47 -33.58
N GLY A 133 -7.29 12.62 -33.98
CA GLY A 133 -7.14 11.75 -35.14
C GLY A 133 -7.56 12.52 -36.37
N LEU A 134 -6.68 12.66 -37.35
CA LEU A 134 -6.93 13.44 -38.57
C LEU A 134 -7.22 12.50 -39.75
N TYR A 135 -8.18 12.90 -40.59
CA TYR A 135 -8.68 12.10 -41.69
C TYR A 135 -8.63 12.86 -43.01
N ASP A 136 -8.32 12.12 -44.09
CA ASP A 136 -8.18 12.61 -45.46
C ASP A 136 -7.24 13.83 -45.57
N CYS A 137 -6.06 13.75 -44.95
CA CYS A 137 -5.02 14.78 -45.05
C CYS A 137 -4.15 14.56 -46.29
N GLU A 138 -3.71 15.66 -46.91
CA GLU A 138 -2.77 15.63 -48.05
C GLU A 138 -1.32 15.62 -47.58
N ASP A 139 -1.03 16.23 -46.41
CA ASP A 139 0.30 16.31 -45.82
C ASP A 139 0.42 15.39 -44.59
N SER A 140 1.28 14.37 -44.70
CA SER A 140 1.54 13.38 -43.64
C SER A 140 2.53 13.86 -42.58
N SER A 141 3.17 15.02 -42.75
CA SER A 141 4.11 15.58 -41.74
C SER A 141 3.42 15.96 -40.43
N LEU A 142 2.10 16.09 -40.43
CA LEU A 142 1.27 16.30 -39.25
C LEU A 142 1.24 15.10 -38.31
N CYS A 143 1.43 13.89 -38.82
CA CYS A 143 1.19 12.66 -38.07
C CYS A 143 2.35 12.37 -37.12
N LYS A 144 2.06 12.20 -35.83
CA LYS A 144 3.06 11.88 -34.80
C LYS A 144 3.05 10.39 -34.47
N ALA A 145 4.21 9.76 -34.40
CA ALA A 145 4.34 8.32 -34.07
C ALA A 145 3.96 7.99 -32.62
N GLU A 146 3.94 8.99 -31.72
CA GLU A 146 3.69 8.83 -30.29
C GLU A 146 2.27 8.35 -29.94
N CYS A 147 1.36 8.25 -30.91
CA CYS A 147 -0.01 7.77 -30.67
C CYS A 147 -0.23 6.28 -30.96
N GLU A 148 0.75 5.57 -31.52
CA GLU A 148 0.60 4.15 -31.87
C GLU A 148 0.29 3.25 -30.66
N THR A 149 0.62 3.72 -29.45
CA THR A 149 0.43 2.98 -28.19
C THR A 149 -0.90 3.27 -27.47
N ILE A 150 -1.71 4.23 -27.97
CA ILE A 150 -2.95 4.64 -27.30
C ILE A 150 -4.13 4.00 -28.04
N ASN A 151 -4.92 3.18 -27.34
CA ASN A 151 -6.17 2.68 -27.90
C ASN A 151 -7.18 3.84 -28.04
N MET A 152 -7.63 4.09 -29.27
CA MET A 152 -8.61 5.12 -29.61
C MET A 152 -9.89 4.46 -30.13
N PRO A 153 -10.86 4.15 -29.25
CA PRO A 153 -12.05 3.42 -29.67
C PRO A 153 -12.92 4.26 -30.60
N GLY A 154 -13.49 3.58 -31.61
CA GLY A 154 -14.58 4.09 -32.43
C GLY A 154 -15.89 4.16 -31.64
N CYS A 155 -16.97 4.66 -32.27
CA CYS A 155 -18.25 4.81 -31.54
C CYS A 155 -19.15 3.58 -31.47
N ASP A 156 -18.74 2.45 -32.03
CA ASP A 156 -19.27 1.11 -31.77
C ASP A 156 -18.44 0.32 -30.74
N GLY A 157 -17.35 0.91 -30.22
CA GLY A 157 -16.41 0.25 -29.33
C GLY A 157 -15.40 -0.65 -30.05
N SER A 158 -15.37 -0.64 -31.39
CA SER A 158 -14.29 -1.27 -32.15
C SER A 158 -12.99 -0.46 -32.03
N ASP A 159 -11.85 -1.16 -32.05
CA ASP A 159 -10.54 -0.53 -32.11
C ASP A 159 -10.38 0.16 -33.47
N ALA A 160 -10.42 1.49 -33.46
CA ALA A 160 -10.32 2.29 -34.67
C ALA A 160 -9.15 3.24 -34.55
N SER A 161 -7.95 2.73 -34.84
CA SER A 161 -6.75 3.56 -34.85
C SER A 161 -6.82 4.55 -36.02
N PRO A 162 -6.76 5.87 -35.78
CA PRO A 162 -6.64 6.82 -36.88
C PRO A 162 -5.30 6.60 -37.59
N ALA A 163 -5.28 6.63 -38.92
CA ALA A 163 -4.04 6.49 -39.70
C ALA A 163 -3.05 7.66 -39.47
N CYS A 164 -3.55 8.78 -38.93
CA CYS A 164 -2.78 9.96 -38.60
C CYS A 164 -3.31 10.57 -37.29
N CYS A 165 -2.43 10.83 -36.32
CA CYS A 165 -2.80 11.52 -35.09
C CYS A 165 -1.93 12.77 -34.87
N TYR A 166 -2.44 13.68 -34.05
CA TYR A 166 -1.74 14.86 -33.58
C TYR A 166 -2.11 15.14 -32.10
N PRO A 167 -1.17 14.99 -31.15
CA PRO A 167 -1.40 15.37 -29.76
C PRO A 167 -1.37 16.90 -29.61
N LEU A 168 -2.39 17.50 -28.99
CA LEU A 168 -2.47 18.96 -28.85
C LEU A 168 -1.36 19.55 -27.95
N SER A 169 -0.73 18.72 -27.12
CA SER A 169 0.46 19.07 -26.34
C SER A 169 1.73 19.33 -27.17
N ASP A 170 1.76 18.96 -28.45
CA ASP A 170 2.92 19.14 -29.34
C ASP A 170 3.13 20.60 -29.74
N HIS A 171 2.06 21.40 -29.78
CA HIS A 171 2.09 22.85 -30.05
C HIS A 171 2.76 23.31 -31.37
N SER A 172 3.14 22.40 -32.29
CA SER A 172 3.81 22.81 -33.55
C SER A 172 2.87 23.49 -34.54
N ILE A 173 1.63 23.00 -34.65
CA ILE A 173 0.62 23.46 -35.60
C ILE A 173 -0.58 24.09 -34.88
N TRP A 174 -1.12 23.39 -33.90
CA TRP A 174 -2.25 23.86 -33.10
C TRP A 174 -1.76 24.56 -31.84
N HIS A 175 -2.27 25.76 -31.59
CA HIS A 175 -1.96 26.55 -30.40
C HIS A 175 -3.22 26.76 -29.55
N ILE A 176 -3.01 27.10 -28.28
CA ILE A 176 -4.10 27.37 -27.35
C ILE A 176 -4.98 28.51 -27.88
N GLY A 177 -6.25 28.20 -28.09
CA GLY A 177 -7.25 29.13 -28.63
C GLY A 177 -7.55 28.94 -30.11
N ASP A 178 -6.75 28.12 -30.82
CA ASP A 178 -7.06 27.71 -32.18
C ASP A 178 -8.24 26.72 -32.21
N GLY A 179 -9.06 26.81 -33.24
CA GLY A 179 -10.00 25.75 -33.59
C GLY A 179 -9.32 24.63 -34.38
N PHE A 180 -10.04 23.53 -34.65
CA PHE A 180 -9.50 22.42 -35.45
C PHE A 180 -9.41 22.72 -36.96
N THR A 181 -9.95 23.85 -37.39
CA THR A 181 -9.86 24.30 -38.80
C THR A 181 -8.43 24.61 -39.22
N VAL A 182 -7.48 24.77 -38.30
CA VAL A 182 -6.05 24.96 -38.63
C VAL A 182 -5.48 23.79 -39.46
N PHE A 183 -6.01 22.58 -39.27
CA PHE A 183 -5.58 21.39 -40.01
C PHE A 183 -6.05 21.37 -41.48
N SER A 184 -7.02 22.21 -41.86
CA SER A 184 -7.46 22.34 -43.26
C SER A 184 -6.33 22.82 -44.18
N LYS A 185 -5.35 23.56 -43.64
CA LYS A 185 -4.16 24.02 -44.38
C LYS A 185 -3.27 22.88 -44.89
N PHE A 186 -3.45 21.69 -44.34
CA PHE A 186 -2.71 20.46 -44.66
C PHE A 186 -3.58 19.45 -45.42
N GLY A 187 -4.71 19.91 -45.96
CA GLY A 187 -5.63 19.11 -46.76
C GLY A 187 -6.60 18.24 -45.96
N CYS A 188 -6.50 18.19 -44.62
CA CYS A 188 -7.37 17.37 -43.78
C CYS A 188 -8.84 17.78 -43.93
N ARG A 189 -9.75 16.80 -44.06
CA ARG A 189 -11.19 17.04 -44.22
C ARG A 189 -12.01 16.71 -42.98
N GLY A 190 -11.47 15.88 -42.10
CA GLY A 190 -12.17 15.50 -40.88
C GLY A 190 -11.25 15.17 -39.72
N PHE A 191 -11.85 15.09 -38.55
CA PHE A 191 -11.15 14.76 -37.32
C PHE A 191 -12.00 13.93 -36.35
N GLY A 192 -11.32 13.19 -35.50
CA GLY A 192 -11.82 12.65 -34.24
C GLY A 192 -11.02 13.23 -33.08
N SER A 193 -11.58 13.21 -31.88
CA SER A 193 -10.92 13.69 -30.67
C SER A 193 -11.10 12.70 -29.54
N TRP A 194 -10.02 12.48 -28.80
CA TRP A 194 -10.01 11.66 -27.60
C TRP A 194 -9.25 12.38 -26.49
N ALA A 195 -9.80 12.37 -25.29
CA ALA A 195 -9.12 12.81 -24.09
C ALA A 195 -8.28 11.65 -23.54
N VAL A 196 -6.96 11.84 -23.49
CA VAL A 196 -6.02 10.83 -22.99
C VAL A 196 -5.48 11.30 -21.65
N LEU A 197 -5.92 10.64 -20.57
CA LEU A 197 -5.42 10.93 -19.24
C LEU A 197 -4.01 10.37 -19.08
N ARG A 198 -3.15 11.07 -18.34
CA ARG A 198 -1.80 10.61 -18.05
C ARG A 198 -1.82 9.23 -17.38
N GLY A 199 -1.15 8.26 -17.98
CA GLY A 199 -1.10 6.87 -17.50
C GLY A 199 -2.24 5.97 -17.98
N ALA A 200 -3.18 6.48 -18.80
CA ALA A 200 -4.21 5.65 -19.43
C ALA A 200 -3.70 5.06 -20.76
N SER A 201 -4.00 3.78 -21.00
CA SER A 201 -3.71 3.08 -22.27
C SER A 201 -4.81 3.25 -23.32
N ALA A 202 -5.95 3.86 -22.95
CA ALA A 202 -7.08 4.11 -23.85
C ALA A 202 -7.63 5.53 -23.68
N GLY A 203 -7.91 6.19 -24.80
CA GLY A 203 -8.51 7.52 -24.85
C GLY A 203 -10.03 7.49 -24.75
N LYS A 204 -10.62 8.50 -24.09
CA LYS A 204 -12.08 8.67 -24.04
C LYS A 204 -12.52 9.59 -25.17
N ARG A 205 -13.39 9.08 -26.05
CA ARG A 205 -13.87 9.83 -27.21
C ARG A 205 -14.66 11.07 -26.78
N GLY A 206 -14.33 12.22 -27.35
CA GLY A 206 -14.90 13.52 -27.01
C GLY A 206 -13.83 14.61 -27.01
N VAL A 207 -14.24 15.84 -26.71
CA VAL A 207 -13.34 16.98 -26.57
C VAL A 207 -13.27 17.37 -25.10
N LYS A 208 -12.11 17.19 -24.47
CA LYS A 208 -11.86 17.69 -23.11
C LYS A 208 -11.66 19.19 -23.16
N LEU A 209 -12.51 19.92 -22.46
CA LEU A 209 -12.34 21.34 -22.19
C LEU A 209 -11.68 21.52 -20.84
N GLU A 210 -10.62 22.31 -20.77
CA GLU A 210 -10.12 22.85 -19.50
C GLU A 210 -11.05 23.99 -19.05
N TRP A 211 -11.29 24.09 -17.74
CA TRP A 211 -12.04 25.21 -17.17
C TRP A 211 -11.25 25.95 -16.10
N ALA A 212 -11.56 27.23 -15.90
CA ALA A 212 -10.94 28.04 -14.87
C ALA A 212 -11.81 29.21 -14.43
N ILE A 213 -11.59 29.70 -13.22
CA ILE A 213 -12.22 30.92 -12.71
C ILE A 213 -11.22 32.08 -12.85
N PRO A 214 -11.64 33.28 -13.27
CA PRO A 214 -10.76 34.45 -13.29
C PRO A 214 -10.17 34.73 -11.91
N ARG A 215 -8.84 34.95 -11.84
CA ARG A 215 -8.10 35.18 -10.58
C ARG A 215 -8.69 36.26 -9.67
N ASN A 216 -9.31 37.30 -10.25
CA ASN A 216 -9.90 38.41 -9.49
C ASN A 216 -11.35 38.15 -9.05
N SER A 217 -11.88 36.95 -9.26
CA SER A 217 -13.22 36.59 -8.81
C SER A 217 -13.24 36.40 -7.29
N SER A 218 -14.11 37.13 -6.60
CA SER A 218 -14.33 36.98 -5.15
C SER A 218 -14.79 35.58 -4.74
N ARG A 219 -15.32 34.80 -5.69
CA ARG A 219 -15.77 33.42 -5.49
C ARG A 219 -14.71 32.37 -5.87
N GLY A 220 -13.52 32.78 -6.32
CA GLY A 220 -12.41 31.89 -6.69
C GLY A 220 -11.44 31.55 -5.55
N ALA A 221 -11.79 31.86 -4.29
CA ALA A 221 -10.94 31.58 -3.13
C ALA A 221 -10.90 30.09 -2.78
N CYS A 222 -9.71 29.56 -2.50
CA CYS A 222 -9.56 28.17 -2.06
C CYS A 222 -9.98 27.96 -0.60
N ALA A 223 -10.54 26.79 -0.33
CA ALA A 223 -10.86 26.34 1.02
C ALA A 223 -9.58 26.10 1.85
N SER A 224 -9.74 25.90 3.16
CA SER A 224 -8.64 25.43 4.00
C SER A 224 -8.10 24.09 3.47
N ASN A 225 -6.77 23.93 3.53
CA ASN A 225 -6.05 22.79 2.92
C ASN A 225 -6.18 22.70 1.39
N GLY A 226 -6.65 23.76 0.73
CA GLY A 226 -6.58 23.95 -0.71
C GLY A 226 -5.52 24.99 -1.09
N TYR A 227 -4.96 24.88 -2.29
CA TYR A 227 -4.04 25.88 -2.86
C TYR A 227 -4.40 26.20 -4.31
N ILE A 228 -4.02 27.41 -4.73
CA ILE A 228 -4.32 27.91 -6.08
C ILE A 228 -3.36 27.29 -7.09
N VAL A 229 -3.90 26.82 -8.21
CA VAL A 229 -3.14 26.41 -9.39
C VAL A 229 -3.65 27.16 -10.63
N ASN A 230 -2.74 27.49 -11.55
CA ASN A 230 -3.09 28.22 -12.76
C ASN A 230 -3.63 27.28 -13.84
N ALA A 231 -4.59 27.78 -14.61
CA ALA A 231 -5.02 27.15 -15.84
C ALA A 231 -3.95 27.25 -16.93
N THR A 232 -3.85 26.23 -17.76
CA THR A 232 -2.86 26.15 -18.85
C THR A 232 -3.37 26.93 -20.06
N GLY A 233 -4.64 26.73 -20.41
CA GLY A 233 -5.29 27.25 -21.59
C GLY A 233 -6.04 28.56 -21.38
N ILE A 234 -6.21 29.05 -20.15
CA ILE A 234 -7.05 30.22 -19.82
C ILE A 234 -6.20 31.29 -19.14
N GLU A 235 -6.12 32.45 -19.77
CA GLU A 235 -5.29 33.56 -19.31
C GLU A 235 -5.82 34.11 -17.98
N ALA A 236 -4.93 34.22 -16.98
CA ALA A 236 -5.29 34.59 -15.61
C ALA A 236 -6.40 33.71 -14.99
N GLY A 237 -6.64 32.52 -15.54
CA GLY A 237 -7.55 31.52 -14.99
C GLY A 237 -6.88 30.75 -13.86
N VAL A 238 -7.61 30.52 -12.77
CA VAL A 238 -7.16 29.75 -11.62
C VAL A 238 -8.19 28.70 -11.21
N ARG A 239 -7.70 27.66 -10.54
CA ARG A 239 -8.50 26.64 -9.85
C ARG A 239 -7.87 26.29 -8.51
N CYS A 240 -8.62 25.58 -7.67
CA CYS A 240 -8.14 25.14 -6.37
C CYS A 240 -7.89 23.64 -6.38
N LEU A 241 -6.76 23.23 -5.80
CA LEU A 241 -6.42 21.82 -5.63
C LEU A 241 -6.21 21.53 -4.14
N CYS A 242 -6.70 20.37 -3.69
CA CYS A 242 -6.52 19.95 -2.31
C CYS A 242 -5.11 19.43 -2.04
N GLN A 243 -4.61 19.67 -0.84
CA GLN A 243 -3.38 19.07 -0.34
C GLN A 243 -3.52 17.56 -0.18
N ASP A 244 -2.39 16.85 -0.16
CA ASP A 244 -2.34 15.40 0.02
C ASP A 244 -3.10 14.97 1.28
N GLY A 245 -3.95 13.94 1.15
CA GLY A 245 -4.83 13.47 2.22
C GLY A 245 -6.18 14.21 2.32
N PHE A 246 -6.44 15.17 1.43
CA PHE A 246 -7.75 15.82 1.27
C PHE A 246 -8.29 15.65 -0.15
N SER A 247 -9.61 15.61 -0.28
CA SER A 247 -10.32 15.47 -1.55
C SER A 247 -11.56 16.36 -1.58
N GLY A 248 -11.91 16.86 -2.76
CA GLY A 248 -13.05 17.74 -3.00
C GLY A 248 -12.77 18.72 -4.14
N ASP A 249 -13.62 19.73 -4.28
CA ASP A 249 -13.48 20.75 -5.33
C ASP A 249 -12.44 21.84 -5.01
N GLY A 250 -11.98 21.90 -3.76
CA GLY A 250 -10.94 22.82 -3.32
C GLY A 250 -11.38 24.27 -3.10
N PHE A 251 -12.61 24.65 -3.42
CA PHE A 251 -13.07 26.04 -3.29
C PHE A 251 -13.77 26.28 -1.96
N ALA A 252 -13.55 27.46 -1.37
CA ALA A 252 -14.21 27.87 -0.13
C ALA A 252 -15.74 28.00 -0.28
N ASN A 253 -16.20 28.32 -1.50
CA ASN A 253 -17.63 28.44 -1.83
C ASN A 253 -18.24 27.12 -2.34
N GLY A 254 -17.43 26.08 -2.46
CA GLY A 254 -17.85 24.74 -2.87
C GLY A 254 -17.89 23.77 -1.69
N VAL A 255 -17.62 22.50 -1.98
CA VAL A 255 -17.42 21.43 -0.98
C VAL A 255 -16.13 21.66 -0.19
N GLY A 256 -15.14 22.30 -0.80
CA GLY A 256 -13.82 22.55 -0.21
C GLY A 256 -12.95 21.30 -0.22
N CYS A 257 -11.99 21.25 0.70
CA CYS A 257 -11.08 20.10 0.86
C CYS A 257 -11.46 19.31 2.11
N LEU A 258 -12.06 18.14 1.90
CA LEU A 258 -12.44 17.21 2.96
C LEU A 258 -11.34 16.18 3.17
N LYS A 259 -11.01 15.88 4.43
CA LYS A 259 -10.04 14.83 4.74
C LYS A 259 -10.50 13.51 4.10
N SER A 260 -9.65 12.87 3.31
CA SER A 260 -9.93 11.58 2.69
C SER A 260 -9.29 10.47 3.51
N CYS A 261 -10.01 9.36 3.68
CA CYS A 261 -9.54 8.18 4.39
C CYS A 261 -10.25 6.93 3.85
N ILE A 262 -9.73 5.75 4.19
CA ILE A 262 -10.38 4.48 3.87
C ILE A 262 -11.04 3.96 5.15
N LYS A 263 -12.36 3.74 5.11
CA LYS A 263 -13.14 3.14 6.19
C LYS A 263 -13.92 1.95 5.63
N ASP A 264 -13.77 0.78 6.25
CA ASP A 264 -14.42 -0.47 5.83
C ASP A 264 -14.22 -0.81 4.34
N GLY A 265 -13.01 -0.55 3.83
CA GLY A 265 -12.65 -0.80 2.42
C GLY A 265 -13.30 0.17 1.41
N ARG A 266 -13.93 1.25 1.87
CA ARG A 266 -14.49 2.31 1.02
C ARG A 266 -13.87 3.66 1.34
N GLU A 267 -13.77 4.52 0.34
CA GLU A 267 -13.35 5.91 0.56
C GLU A 267 -14.41 6.65 1.38
N ALA A 268 -13.97 7.28 2.47
CA ALA A 268 -14.75 8.12 3.35
C ALA A 268 -14.13 9.53 3.39
N PHE A 269 -14.96 10.53 3.67
CA PHE A 269 -14.56 11.94 3.61
C PHE A 269 -15.01 12.72 4.84
N GLY A 270 -14.23 13.74 5.21
CA GLY A 270 -14.61 14.73 6.22
C GLY A 270 -14.83 14.11 7.60
N THR A 271 -16.03 14.28 8.15
CA THR A 271 -16.38 13.79 9.50
C THR A 271 -16.44 12.28 9.60
N ASP A 272 -16.65 11.57 8.48
CA ASP A 272 -16.74 10.11 8.48
C ASP A 272 -15.37 9.43 8.67
N CYS A 273 -14.29 10.18 8.45
CA CYS A 273 -12.93 9.79 8.81
C CYS A 273 -12.66 9.83 10.31
N TYR A 274 -13.51 10.50 11.08
CA TYR A 274 -13.42 10.52 12.52
C TYR A 274 -14.48 9.57 13.05
N ASP A 275 -14.06 8.62 13.90
CA ASP A 275 -15.05 7.83 14.61
C ASP A 275 -15.93 8.76 15.43
N LYS A 276 -17.22 8.76 15.12
CA LYS A 276 -18.24 9.34 15.98
C LYS A 276 -18.12 8.63 17.31
N GLN A 277 -17.37 9.20 18.24
CA GLN A 277 -17.46 8.87 19.66
C GLN A 277 -18.79 9.43 20.18
N THR A 278 -19.91 8.96 19.62
CA THR A 278 -21.24 9.29 20.11
C THR A 278 -21.48 8.50 21.39
N SER A 279 -21.45 9.21 22.50
CA SER A 279 -22.42 9.06 23.60
C SER A 279 -22.49 7.72 24.36
N GLY A 280 -21.56 6.78 24.18
CA GLY A 280 -21.48 5.60 25.06
C GLY A 280 -20.92 5.91 26.46
N ARG A 281 -20.11 6.97 26.58
CA ARG A 281 -19.36 7.28 27.80
C ARG A 281 -20.21 7.75 28.99
N LYS A 282 -21.40 8.32 28.76
CA LYS A 282 -22.26 8.80 29.86
C LYS A 282 -22.98 7.65 30.59
N VAL A 283 -23.34 6.58 29.87
CA VAL A 283 -23.98 5.39 30.48
C VAL A 283 -22.94 4.50 31.17
N VAL A 284 -21.74 4.38 30.60
CA VAL A 284 -20.64 3.58 31.18
C VAL A 284 -20.09 4.18 32.47
N ILE A 285 -20.07 5.51 32.64
CA ILE A 285 -19.64 6.12 33.91
C ILE A 285 -20.65 5.84 35.03
N VAL A 286 -21.96 5.90 34.76
CA VAL A 286 -23.00 5.62 35.78
C VAL A 286 -23.03 4.13 36.14
N ALA A 287 -22.95 3.24 35.14
CA ALA A 287 -22.87 1.80 35.37
C ALA A 287 -21.54 1.40 36.05
N GLY A 288 -20.44 2.07 35.68
CA GLY A 288 -19.13 1.87 36.26
C GLY A 288 -19.05 2.30 37.72
N VAL A 289 -19.69 3.41 38.11
CA VAL A 289 -19.75 3.86 39.52
C VAL A 289 -20.60 2.91 40.36
N LEU A 290 -21.74 2.43 39.87
CA LEU A 290 -22.57 1.46 40.58
C LEU A 290 -21.89 0.08 40.70
N ALA A 291 -21.26 -0.40 39.63
CA ALA A 291 -20.53 -1.65 39.65
C ALA A 291 -19.30 -1.57 40.56
N SER A 292 -18.55 -0.47 40.52
CA SER A 292 -17.38 -0.29 41.39
C SER A 292 -17.77 -0.13 42.87
N VAL A 293 -18.89 0.52 43.20
CA VAL A 293 -19.39 0.56 44.58
C VAL A 293 -19.82 -0.84 45.07
N LEU A 294 -20.48 -1.64 44.22
CA LEU A 294 -20.87 -3.01 44.55
C LEU A 294 -19.66 -3.95 44.67
N ILE A 295 -18.67 -3.80 43.80
CA ILE A 295 -17.42 -4.56 43.83
C ILE A 295 -16.60 -4.18 45.06
N VAL A 296 -16.51 -2.89 45.41
CA VAL A 296 -15.81 -2.44 46.63
C VAL A 296 -16.57 -2.90 47.89
N ALA A 297 -17.90 -2.87 47.91
CA ALA A 297 -18.69 -3.40 49.03
C ALA A 297 -18.52 -4.93 49.18
N SER A 298 -18.51 -5.66 48.07
CA SER A 298 -18.29 -7.11 48.03
C SER A 298 -16.85 -7.47 48.43
N LEU A 299 -15.85 -6.78 47.89
CA LEU A 299 -14.44 -6.97 48.22
C LEU A 299 -14.13 -6.54 49.66
N THR A 300 -14.75 -5.49 50.19
CA THR A 300 -14.56 -5.11 51.60
C THR A 300 -15.22 -6.11 52.54
N ALA A 301 -16.39 -6.66 52.21
CA ALA A 301 -17.00 -7.76 52.96
C ALA A 301 -16.14 -9.04 52.88
N LEU A 302 -15.64 -9.39 51.69
CA LEU A 302 -14.76 -10.52 51.45
C LEU A 302 -13.40 -10.35 52.15
N LEU A 303 -12.81 -9.16 52.13
CA LEU A 303 -11.59 -8.83 52.84
C LEU A 303 -11.81 -8.81 54.35
N TYR A 304 -12.99 -8.46 54.85
CA TYR A 304 -13.33 -8.59 56.27
C TYR A 304 -13.44 -10.07 56.70
N LEU A 305 -13.93 -10.93 55.81
CA LEU A 305 -13.97 -12.39 56.00
C LEU A 305 -12.58 -13.03 55.86
N ILE A 306 -11.71 -12.54 54.96
CA ILE A 306 -10.35 -13.05 54.73
C ILE A 306 -9.34 -12.50 55.76
N LYS A 307 -9.43 -11.23 56.20
CA LYS A 307 -8.61 -10.68 57.31
C LYS A 307 -8.89 -11.37 58.64
N ARG A 308 -10.03 -12.05 58.79
CA ARG A 308 -10.29 -12.94 59.93
C ARG A 308 -9.43 -14.21 59.89
N HIS A 309 -8.86 -14.57 58.73
CA HIS A 309 -8.16 -15.84 58.55
C HIS A 309 -6.69 -15.76 58.12
N VAL A 310 -6.15 -14.64 57.64
CA VAL A 310 -4.75 -14.61 57.18
C VAL A 310 -4.06 -13.31 57.57
N LYS A 311 -3.15 -13.43 58.55
CA LYS A 311 -2.17 -12.43 58.93
C LYS A 311 -1.00 -12.50 57.91
N GLN A 312 -0.78 -11.37 57.23
CA GLN A 312 0.42 -10.86 56.56
C GLN A 312 1.46 -11.81 55.90
N GLY A 313 1.67 -11.61 54.59
CA GLY A 313 2.91 -11.87 53.87
C GLY A 313 3.03 -10.91 52.66
N LYS A 314 4.21 -10.29 52.47
CA LYS A 314 4.58 -9.33 51.40
C LYS A 314 4.52 -9.99 50.01
N PHE A 315 4.17 -9.22 48.98
CA PHE A 315 4.19 -9.62 47.57
C PHE A 315 5.56 -9.29 46.93
N ASP A 316 6.18 -10.30 46.31
CA ASP A 316 7.45 -10.24 45.58
C ASP A 316 7.25 -10.04 44.07
N THR A 317 8.19 -9.34 43.45
CA THR A 317 8.29 -9.05 42.01
C THR A 317 8.47 -10.29 41.13
N ASP A 318 8.78 -11.47 41.72
CA ASP A 318 8.99 -12.74 41.01
C ASP A 318 7.72 -13.33 40.36
N GLN A 319 6.53 -12.88 40.75
CA GLN A 319 5.29 -13.53 40.34
C GLN A 319 4.85 -13.20 38.90
N ALA A 320 5.30 -12.07 38.32
CA ALA A 320 4.97 -11.69 36.95
C ALA A 320 5.81 -12.45 35.91
N TYR A 321 7.11 -12.66 36.17
CA TYR A 321 8.02 -13.44 35.33
C TYR A 321 7.62 -14.94 35.31
N PHE A 322 7.16 -15.47 36.44
CA PHE A 322 6.69 -16.85 36.56
C PHE A 322 5.36 -17.09 35.82
N HIS A 323 4.44 -16.12 35.81
CA HIS A 323 3.13 -16.31 35.18
C HIS A 323 3.23 -16.33 33.64
N SER A 324 4.10 -15.52 33.04
CA SER A 324 4.33 -15.48 31.58
C SER A 324 5.08 -16.73 31.07
N THR A 325 6.07 -17.22 31.82
CA THR A 325 6.78 -18.48 31.50
C THR A 325 5.90 -19.72 31.68
N ILE A 326 4.98 -19.73 32.64
CA ILE A 326 4.01 -20.84 32.81
C ILE A 326 2.96 -20.86 31.68
N SER A 327 2.46 -19.70 31.23
CA SER A 327 1.56 -19.66 30.07
C SER A 327 2.26 -20.08 28.77
N PHE A 328 3.51 -19.65 28.56
CA PHE A 328 4.30 -20.03 27.38
C PHE A 328 4.67 -21.51 27.37
N ARG A 329 5.07 -22.09 28.52
CA ARG A 329 5.34 -23.54 28.65
C ARG A 329 4.15 -24.43 28.30
N LYS A 330 2.92 -23.89 28.39
CA LYS A 330 1.69 -24.61 28.06
C LYS A 330 1.30 -24.48 26.57
N ALA A 331 1.88 -23.51 25.87
CA ALA A 331 1.55 -23.17 24.49
C ALA A 331 2.63 -23.59 23.47
N CYS A 332 3.91 -23.58 23.87
CA CYS A 332 5.01 -24.04 23.02
C CYS A 332 5.03 -25.57 22.96
N ARG A 333 4.65 -26.14 21.82
CA ARG A 333 4.64 -27.61 21.58
C ARG A 333 6.03 -28.20 21.28
N THR A 334 7.08 -27.39 21.28
CA THR A 334 8.44 -27.79 20.91
C THR A 334 9.31 -28.09 22.13
N ARG A 335 10.51 -28.65 21.92
CA ARG A 335 11.42 -29.05 23.01
C ARG A 335 11.93 -27.83 23.77
N LEU A 336 11.85 -27.86 25.10
CA LEU A 336 12.52 -26.87 25.95
C LEU A 336 13.94 -27.33 26.25
N PHE A 337 14.93 -26.56 25.80
CA PHE A 337 16.35 -26.79 26.06
C PHE A 337 16.79 -26.02 27.31
N ASN A 338 17.78 -26.56 28.01
CA ASN A 338 18.48 -25.84 29.09
C ASN A 338 19.63 -25.01 28.49
N TYR A 339 19.90 -23.82 29.04
CA TYR A 339 20.96 -22.94 28.58
C TYR A 339 22.32 -23.67 28.54
N HIS A 340 22.65 -24.42 29.59
CA HIS A 340 23.90 -25.16 29.67
C HIS A 340 24.05 -26.25 28.59
N GLU A 341 22.94 -26.82 28.11
CA GLU A 341 22.96 -27.79 27.02
C GLU A 341 23.38 -27.10 25.71
N LEU A 342 22.79 -25.93 25.41
CA LEU A 342 23.08 -25.17 24.20
C LEU A 342 24.44 -24.46 24.26
N ASP A 343 24.84 -24.01 25.45
CA ASP A 343 26.18 -23.46 25.72
C ASP A 343 27.26 -24.50 25.41
N HIS A 344 27.11 -25.73 25.93
CA HIS A 344 28.04 -26.81 25.61
C HIS A 344 27.99 -27.19 24.12
N ALA A 345 26.79 -27.29 23.53
CA ALA A 345 26.63 -27.65 22.12
C ALA A 345 27.29 -26.65 21.16
N THR A 346 27.31 -25.36 21.51
CA THR A 346 27.88 -24.26 20.72
C THR A 346 29.29 -23.86 21.16
N LYS A 347 29.91 -24.61 22.09
CA LYS A 347 31.21 -24.30 22.70
C LYS A 347 31.27 -22.88 23.30
N GLY A 348 30.26 -22.50 24.07
CA GLY A 348 30.19 -21.18 24.70
C GLY A 348 29.86 -20.04 23.74
N PHE A 349 29.16 -20.32 22.64
CA PHE A 349 28.83 -19.34 21.60
C PHE A 349 30.09 -18.65 21.02
N GLU A 350 31.15 -19.43 20.81
CA GLU A 350 32.40 -18.94 20.24
C GLU A 350 32.22 -18.39 18.82
N LYS A 351 33.00 -17.36 18.46
CA LYS A 351 32.96 -16.75 17.12
C LYS A 351 33.24 -17.75 15.98
N GLY A 352 34.04 -18.78 16.25
CA GLY A 352 34.33 -19.84 15.27
C GLY A 352 33.14 -20.75 14.96
N GLN A 353 32.02 -20.60 15.67
CA GLN A 353 30.76 -21.32 15.41
C GLN A 353 29.68 -20.39 14.87
N THR A 354 29.96 -19.12 14.58
CA THR A 354 28.97 -18.17 14.10
C THR A 354 28.61 -18.44 12.63
N LEU A 355 27.35 -18.78 12.37
CA LEU A 355 26.78 -18.87 11.03
C LEU A 355 26.31 -17.50 10.52
N ALA A 356 25.81 -16.66 11.43
CA ALA A 356 25.37 -15.31 11.13
C ALA A 356 25.57 -14.39 12.33
N ALA A 357 26.24 -13.25 12.13
CA ALA A 357 26.35 -12.20 13.14
C ALA A 357 25.35 -11.08 12.84
N GLY A 358 24.78 -10.46 13.87
CA GLY A 358 23.85 -9.33 13.73
C GLY A 358 23.66 -8.60 15.05
N SER A 359 23.30 -7.31 14.98
CA SER A 359 23.07 -6.47 16.17
C SER A 359 21.90 -6.95 17.03
N ASN A 360 20.87 -7.52 16.40
CA ASN A 360 19.63 -7.93 17.06
C ASN A 360 19.59 -9.44 17.38
N GLY A 361 20.64 -10.17 17.00
CA GLY A 361 20.74 -11.59 17.22
C GLY A 361 21.82 -12.24 16.35
N SER A 362 22.37 -13.35 16.84
CA SER A 362 23.43 -14.11 16.16
C SER A 362 23.09 -15.59 16.14
N ILE A 363 23.39 -16.26 15.03
CA ILE A 363 23.13 -17.68 14.82
C ILE A 363 24.45 -18.44 14.95
N TYR A 364 24.44 -19.50 15.76
CA TYR A 364 25.61 -20.35 16.04
C TYR A 364 25.34 -21.79 15.63
N ALA A 365 26.32 -22.42 15.00
CA ALA A 365 26.34 -23.86 14.81
C ALA A 365 26.57 -24.56 16.16
N GLY A 366 25.92 -25.71 16.36
CA GLY A 366 26.13 -26.52 17.54
C GLY A 366 25.89 -28.01 17.29
N ILE A 367 26.46 -28.83 18.16
CA ILE A 367 26.29 -30.28 18.14
C ILE A 367 25.75 -30.72 19.51
N LEU A 368 24.53 -31.26 19.51
CA LEU A 368 23.91 -31.79 20.73
C LEU A 368 24.59 -33.09 21.19
N GLY A 369 24.35 -33.50 22.43
CA GLY A 369 24.96 -34.72 23.01
C GLY A 369 24.57 -36.02 22.28
N ASP A 370 23.43 -36.03 21.59
CA ASP A 370 22.96 -37.11 20.71
C ASP A 370 23.58 -37.07 19.30
N ARG A 371 24.52 -36.14 19.07
CA ARG A 371 25.20 -35.84 17.79
C ARG A 371 24.33 -35.17 16.73
N SER A 372 23.14 -34.70 17.10
CA SER A 372 22.31 -33.89 16.19
C SER A 372 22.95 -32.52 15.96
N HIS A 373 23.13 -32.13 14.70
CA HIS A 373 23.57 -30.79 14.33
C HIS A 373 22.40 -29.80 14.43
N ILE A 374 22.66 -28.65 15.03
CA ILE A 374 21.65 -27.61 15.26
C ILE A 374 22.19 -26.22 14.91
N ALA A 375 21.27 -25.32 14.60
CA ALA A 375 21.54 -23.88 14.49
C ALA A 375 20.82 -23.16 15.64
N VAL A 376 21.58 -22.45 16.48
CA VAL A 376 21.08 -21.77 17.68
C VAL A 376 21.07 -20.27 17.44
N LEU A 377 19.88 -19.70 17.29
CA LEU A 377 19.67 -18.26 17.24
C LEU A 377 19.62 -17.70 18.67
N LYS A 378 20.63 -16.89 19.01
CA LYS A 378 20.69 -16.14 20.26
C LYS A 378 20.14 -14.74 20.04
N LEU A 379 19.02 -14.42 20.69
CA LEU A 379 18.31 -13.15 20.55
C LEU A 379 18.81 -12.11 21.56
N HIS A 380 18.76 -10.84 21.17
CA HIS A 380 19.01 -9.71 22.07
C HIS A 380 17.69 -9.02 22.42
N CYS A 381 17.36 -8.94 23.71
CA CYS A 381 16.17 -8.25 24.20
C CYS A 381 16.59 -7.18 25.21
N ASP A 382 16.22 -5.92 24.94
CA ASP A 382 16.59 -4.78 25.82
C ASP A 382 15.65 -4.68 27.02
N ASN A 383 14.39 -5.10 26.86
CA ASN A 383 13.37 -4.97 27.88
C ASN A 383 12.38 -6.16 27.91
N GLU A 384 11.57 -6.23 28.98
CA GLU A 384 10.58 -7.31 29.16
C GLU A 384 9.51 -7.35 28.05
N ARG A 385 9.19 -6.22 27.41
CA ARG A 385 8.20 -6.19 26.32
C ARG A 385 8.77 -6.85 25.05
N ASP A 386 10.05 -6.63 24.76
CA ASP A 386 10.73 -7.29 23.64
C ASP A 386 10.75 -8.80 23.85
N LEU A 387 11.03 -9.24 25.10
CA LEU A 387 10.97 -10.65 25.47
C LEU A 387 9.56 -11.22 25.26
N LEU A 388 8.50 -10.56 25.73
CA LEU A 388 7.12 -11.02 25.54
C LEU A 388 6.73 -11.12 24.05
N GLN A 389 7.17 -10.16 23.22
CA GLN A 389 6.92 -10.18 21.78
C GLN A 389 7.64 -11.35 21.09
N VAL A 390 8.92 -11.55 21.42
CA VAL A 390 9.72 -12.69 20.92
C VAL A 390 9.05 -14.01 21.29
N LEU A 391 8.60 -14.17 22.53
CA LEU A 391 7.93 -15.38 22.98
C LEU A 391 6.63 -15.63 22.21
N SER A 392 5.79 -14.60 22.05
CA SER A 392 4.56 -14.71 21.25
C SER A 392 4.85 -15.12 19.80
N GLN A 393 5.93 -14.61 19.21
CA GLN A 393 6.31 -14.93 17.83
C GLN A 393 6.84 -16.36 17.69
N ILE A 394 7.65 -16.82 18.64
CA ILE A 394 8.12 -18.22 18.69
C ILE A 394 6.93 -19.18 18.77
N GLU A 395 5.89 -18.84 19.56
CA GLU A 395 4.68 -19.64 19.65
C GLU A 395 4.00 -19.81 18.28
N VAL A 396 3.79 -18.70 17.55
CA VAL A 396 3.17 -18.75 16.21
C VAL A 396 4.06 -19.51 15.22
N LEU A 397 5.36 -19.22 15.17
CA LEU A 397 6.29 -19.91 14.27
C LEU A 397 6.38 -21.41 14.54
N SER A 398 6.22 -21.83 15.80
CA SER A 398 6.22 -23.25 16.17
C SER A 398 5.04 -24.03 15.58
N LEU A 399 3.99 -23.34 15.15
CA LEU A 399 2.79 -23.93 14.54
C LEU A 399 2.81 -23.92 13.02
N ILE A 400 3.72 -23.14 12.40
CA ILE A 400 3.78 -23.00 10.94
C ILE A 400 4.70 -24.07 10.37
N GLN A 401 4.14 -24.92 9.50
CA GLN A 401 4.91 -25.88 8.71
C GLN A 401 4.87 -25.46 7.23
N HIS A 402 6.02 -25.01 6.71
CA HIS A 402 6.18 -24.62 5.32
C HIS A 402 7.54 -25.06 4.80
N ARG A 403 7.62 -25.50 3.54
CA ARG A 403 8.85 -26.06 2.95
C ARG A 403 10.03 -25.09 2.97
N ASN A 404 9.75 -23.79 2.84
CA ASN A 404 10.74 -22.71 2.82
C ASN A 404 10.90 -21.97 4.16
N ILE A 405 10.43 -22.55 5.27
CA ILE A 405 10.65 -22.03 6.62
C ILE A 405 11.53 -23.02 7.39
N ALA A 406 12.58 -22.53 8.05
CA ALA A 406 13.49 -23.38 8.81
C ALA A 406 12.75 -24.06 9.97
N ARG A 407 12.96 -25.37 10.10
CA ARG A 407 12.25 -26.20 11.09
C ARG A 407 12.73 -25.85 12.50
N LEU A 408 11.80 -25.38 13.33
CA LEU A 408 12.03 -25.12 14.74
C LEU A 408 12.06 -26.43 15.54
N LEU A 409 13.19 -26.70 16.19
CA LEU A 409 13.37 -27.86 17.07
C LEU A 409 12.95 -27.56 18.51
N GLY A 410 13.16 -26.33 18.95
CA GLY A 410 12.84 -25.92 20.31
C GLY A 410 13.37 -24.54 20.69
N CYS A 411 13.29 -24.21 21.98
CA CYS A 411 13.76 -22.94 22.52
C CYS A 411 14.31 -23.09 23.95
N CYS A 412 15.06 -22.09 24.41
CA CYS A 412 15.54 -21.95 25.79
C CYS A 412 15.20 -20.55 26.31
N ILE A 413 14.61 -20.47 27.51
CA ILE A 413 14.10 -19.24 28.14
C ILE A 413 14.46 -19.25 29.63
N ASP A 414 15.68 -19.67 29.94
CA ASP A 414 16.13 -19.77 31.32
C ASP A 414 16.32 -18.37 31.93
N ALA A 415 15.87 -18.21 33.17
CA ALA A 415 15.95 -16.94 33.89
C ALA A 415 17.41 -16.48 34.02
N GLY A 416 17.66 -15.22 33.66
CA GLY A 416 19.00 -14.62 33.70
C GLY A 416 19.83 -14.82 32.42
N TYR A 417 19.31 -15.54 31.42
CA TYR A 417 19.98 -15.73 30.13
C TYR A 417 19.15 -15.14 28.97
N ALA A 418 19.82 -14.91 27.84
CA ALA A 418 19.17 -14.47 26.62
C ALA A 418 18.30 -15.60 26.02
N PRO A 419 17.13 -15.30 25.43
CA PRO A 419 16.32 -16.30 24.75
C PRO A 419 17.07 -16.93 23.58
N LEU A 420 17.00 -18.26 23.49
CA LEU A 420 17.60 -19.03 22.41
C LEU A 420 16.52 -19.79 21.63
N VAL A 421 16.65 -19.80 20.31
CA VAL A 421 15.75 -20.49 19.40
C VAL A 421 16.57 -21.49 18.60
N VAL A 422 16.16 -22.75 18.60
CA VAL A 422 16.93 -23.87 18.04
C VAL A 422 16.27 -24.36 16.77
N TYR A 423 17.00 -24.29 15.67
CA TYR A 423 16.60 -24.78 14.35
C TYR A 423 17.43 -26.00 13.95
N GLU A 424 16.91 -26.74 12.98
CA GLU A 424 17.69 -27.73 12.24
C GLU A 424 18.86 -27.04 11.51
N TYR A 425 20.03 -27.69 11.52
CA TYR A 425 21.23 -27.17 10.86
C TYR A 425 21.10 -27.25 9.33
N PRO A 426 21.49 -26.21 8.58
CA PRO A 426 21.47 -26.23 7.12
C PRO A 426 22.52 -27.18 6.54
N ALA A 427 22.10 -28.14 5.71
CA ALA A 427 23.03 -29.10 5.09
C ALA A 427 24.08 -28.41 4.19
N ASN A 428 23.66 -27.40 3.43
CA ASN A 428 24.50 -26.65 2.50
C ASN A 428 24.84 -25.23 3.01
N GLY A 429 24.77 -24.98 4.32
CA GLY A 429 25.12 -23.68 4.89
C GLY A 429 24.13 -22.56 4.56
N THR A 430 24.60 -21.32 4.51
CA THR A 430 23.76 -20.13 4.27
C THR A 430 23.96 -19.53 2.89
N LEU A 431 22.96 -18.81 2.35
CA LEU A 431 23.11 -18.10 1.09
C LEU A 431 24.29 -17.11 1.13
N GLU A 432 24.50 -16.42 2.26
CA GLU A 432 25.63 -15.50 2.42
C GLU A 432 26.98 -16.19 2.19
N GLU A 433 27.16 -17.40 2.71
CA GLU A 433 28.37 -18.19 2.49
C GLU A 433 28.59 -18.48 1.00
N HIS A 434 27.54 -18.88 0.28
CA HIS A 434 27.63 -19.17 -1.16
C HIS A 434 27.87 -17.93 -2.03
N LEU A 435 27.35 -16.77 -1.61
CA LEU A 435 27.61 -15.51 -2.31
C LEU A 435 29.06 -15.05 -2.06
N LEU A 436 29.57 -15.13 -0.83
CA LEU A 436 30.90 -14.64 -0.45
C LEU A 436 32.05 -15.60 -0.83
N HIS A 437 31.90 -16.90 -0.58
CA HIS A 437 32.96 -17.90 -0.80
C HIS A 437 33.08 -18.37 -2.25
N SER A 438 32.17 -17.92 -3.13
CA SER A 438 32.30 -18.06 -4.59
C SER A 438 33.71 -17.67 -5.04
N ARG A 439 34.25 -16.57 -4.49
CA ARG A 439 35.57 -15.99 -4.80
C ARG A 439 36.79 -16.82 -4.43
N GLU A 440 36.67 -17.73 -3.47
CA GLU A 440 37.83 -18.44 -2.93
C GLU A 440 37.86 -19.91 -3.34
N HIS A 441 36.71 -20.60 -3.47
CA HIS A 441 36.69 -22.08 -3.55
C HIS A 441 35.90 -22.67 -4.74
N ASN A 442 35.44 -21.87 -5.72
CA ASN A 442 34.67 -22.34 -6.90
C ASN A 442 33.37 -23.10 -6.59
N ILE A 443 32.81 -22.95 -5.37
CA ILE A 443 31.52 -23.51 -4.96
C ILE A 443 30.49 -22.36 -4.97
N GLY A 444 30.27 -21.76 -6.15
CA GLY A 444 29.31 -20.67 -6.34
C GLY A 444 27.97 -21.18 -6.86
N LEU A 445 26.87 -20.54 -6.46
CA LEU A 445 25.57 -20.80 -7.06
C LEU A 445 25.49 -20.23 -8.47
N ASP A 446 25.03 -21.04 -9.42
CA ASP A 446 24.67 -20.56 -10.76
C ASP A 446 23.46 -19.62 -10.72
N TRP A 447 23.21 -18.93 -11.84
CA TRP A 447 22.11 -17.98 -11.93
C TRP A 447 20.72 -18.60 -11.68
N TYR A 448 20.50 -19.84 -12.13
CA TYR A 448 19.20 -20.48 -12.01
C TYR A 448 18.87 -20.77 -10.55
N LYS A 449 19.84 -21.34 -9.80
CA LYS A 449 19.69 -21.56 -8.36
C LYS A 449 19.47 -20.25 -7.60
N ARG A 450 20.23 -19.21 -7.96
CA ARG A 450 20.07 -17.86 -7.41
C ARG A 450 18.66 -17.28 -7.64
N LEU A 451 18.15 -17.39 -8.85
CA LEU A 451 16.80 -16.95 -9.21
C LEU A 451 15.73 -17.76 -8.46
N HIS A 452 15.92 -19.08 -8.36
CA HIS A 452 15.00 -19.95 -7.63
C HIS A 452 14.92 -19.58 -6.15
N ILE A 453 16.06 -19.38 -5.49
CA ILE A 453 16.15 -18.93 -4.09
C ILE A 453 15.43 -17.59 -3.91
N ALA A 454 15.61 -16.63 -4.83
CA ALA A 454 14.91 -15.35 -4.79
C ALA A 454 13.38 -15.52 -4.89
N ALA A 455 12.91 -16.33 -5.84
CA ALA A 455 11.49 -16.58 -6.06
C ALA A 455 10.83 -17.30 -4.87
N GLU A 456 11.49 -18.32 -4.30
CA GLU A 456 11.01 -19.03 -3.12
C GLU A 456 10.98 -18.14 -1.88
N THR A 457 12.00 -17.30 -1.70
CA THR A 457 12.05 -16.32 -0.61
C THR A 457 10.89 -15.33 -0.70
N ALA A 458 10.65 -14.76 -1.89
CA ALA A 458 9.54 -13.84 -2.10
C ALA A 458 8.17 -14.52 -1.87
N SER A 459 8.03 -15.77 -2.33
CA SER A 459 6.80 -16.56 -2.20
C SER A 459 6.43 -16.84 -0.75
N VAL A 460 7.40 -17.24 0.09
CA VAL A 460 7.13 -17.51 1.50
C VAL A 460 6.85 -16.21 2.29
N LEU A 461 7.50 -15.10 1.95
CA LEU A 461 7.17 -13.80 2.55
C LEU A 461 5.76 -13.34 2.16
N ALA A 462 5.34 -13.54 0.91
CA ALA A 462 3.98 -13.25 0.47
C ALA A 462 2.96 -14.11 1.23
N PHE A 463 3.23 -15.42 1.38
CA PHE A 463 2.39 -16.35 2.15
C PHE A 463 2.22 -15.92 3.61
N LEU A 464 3.31 -15.53 4.28
CA LEU A 464 3.28 -15.08 5.67
C LEU A 464 2.47 -13.78 5.87
N GLN A 465 2.43 -12.93 4.85
CA GLN A 465 1.71 -11.66 4.88
C GLN A 465 0.23 -11.79 4.47
N SER A 466 -0.13 -12.76 3.62
CA SER A 466 -1.50 -12.91 3.10
C SER A 466 -2.30 -14.04 3.75
N GLU A 467 -1.67 -15.18 4.06
CA GLU A 467 -2.36 -16.41 4.47
C GLU A 467 -2.33 -16.64 6.00
N ILE A 468 -1.42 -15.98 6.72
CA ILE A 468 -1.31 -16.11 8.17
C ILE A 468 -2.05 -14.95 8.86
N SER A 469 -2.81 -15.28 9.91
CA SER A 469 -3.55 -14.30 10.71
C SER A 469 -3.19 -14.41 12.19
N PRO A 470 -2.65 -13.35 12.83
CA PRO A 470 -2.27 -12.06 12.21
C PRO A 470 -1.08 -12.20 11.23
N PRO A 471 -0.98 -11.34 10.20
CA PRO A 471 0.13 -11.38 9.25
C PRO A 471 1.50 -11.30 9.93
N ILE A 472 2.44 -12.11 9.45
CA ILE A 472 3.83 -12.10 9.93
C ILE A 472 4.67 -11.30 8.94
N TYR A 473 5.25 -10.22 9.44
CA TYR A 473 6.25 -9.43 8.72
C TYR A 473 7.63 -9.77 9.27
N ASP A 474 8.57 -10.01 8.37
CA ASP A 474 9.93 -10.41 8.76
C ASP A 474 10.73 -9.21 9.29
N HIS A 475 10.60 -8.06 8.61
CA HIS A 475 11.27 -6.78 8.83
C HIS A 475 12.80 -6.82 8.86
N TYR A 476 13.45 -7.99 8.69
CA TYR A 476 14.89 -8.13 8.81
C TYR A 476 15.46 -9.29 7.99
N LEU A 477 15.20 -9.26 6.68
CA LEU A 477 15.63 -10.30 5.74
C LEU A 477 17.11 -10.12 5.39
N ARG A 478 17.93 -11.12 5.70
CA ARG A 478 19.37 -11.16 5.36
C ARG A 478 19.75 -12.50 4.75
N SER A 479 20.69 -12.48 3.80
CA SER A 479 21.24 -13.70 3.17
C SER A 479 21.84 -14.70 4.17
N SER A 480 22.33 -14.24 5.32
CA SER A 480 22.82 -15.09 6.41
C SER A 480 21.72 -15.89 7.14
N CYS A 481 20.46 -15.48 6.99
CA CYS A 481 19.27 -16.14 7.56
C CYS A 481 18.57 -17.07 6.56
N LEU A 482 19.06 -17.13 5.32
CA LEU A 482 18.56 -18.03 4.28
C LEU A 482 19.41 -19.30 4.28
N PHE A 483 18.89 -20.32 4.94
CA PHE A 483 19.49 -21.65 5.01
C PHE A 483 19.27 -22.40 3.71
N LEU A 484 20.26 -23.16 3.27
CA LEU A 484 20.17 -24.03 2.10
C LEU A 484 20.17 -25.48 2.57
N ASP A 485 19.13 -26.21 2.18
CA ASP A 485 19.06 -27.65 2.44
C ASP A 485 19.85 -28.46 1.41
N ASP A 486 19.77 -29.79 1.49
CA ASP A 486 20.54 -30.72 0.63
C ASP A 486 20.33 -30.47 -0.87
N ASP A 487 19.15 -29.97 -1.27
CA ASP A 487 18.78 -29.68 -2.65
C ASP A 487 19.01 -28.21 -3.05
N PHE A 488 19.66 -27.43 -2.20
CA PHE A 488 19.84 -25.97 -2.33
C PHE A 488 18.52 -25.18 -2.34
N LEU A 489 17.46 -25.74 -1.77
CA LEU A 489 16.22 -25.02 -1.55
C LEU A 489 16.34 -24.12 -0.32
N VAL A 490 15.68 -22.96 -0.38
CA VAL A 490 15.81 -21.95 0.68
C VAL A 490 14.89 -22.26 1.84
N LYS A 491 15.41 -22.11 3.07
CA LYS A 491 14.68 -22.17 4.34
C LYS A 491 14.99 -20.93 5.16
N ILE A 492 13.99 -20.09 5.44
CA ILE A 492 14.23 -18.85 6.19
C ILE A 492 14.23 -19.14 7.69
N ALA A 493 15.30 -18.76 8.38
CA ALA A 493 15.43 -18.80 9.84
C ALA A 493 15.23 -17.40 10.46
N GLY A 494 14.71 -17.34 11.69
CA GLY A 494 14.61 -16.08 12.44
C GLY A 494 13.46 -15.14 12.06
N LEU A 495 12.48 -15.62 11.29
CA LEU A 495 11.34 -14.83 10.77
C LEU A 495 10.65 -13.98 11.84
N GLY A 496 10.75 -12.65 11.73
CA GLY A 496 10.11 -11.71 12.66
C GLY A 496 10.66 -11.70 14.10
N LEU A 497 11.69 -12.50 14.41
CA LEU A 497 12.30 -12.59 15.74
C LEU A 497 13.41 -11.57 15.99
N LEU A 498 13.99 -11.00 14.93
CA LEU A 498 15.16 -10.12 14.98
C LEU A 498 14.79 -8.63 15.08
N THR A 499 13.54 -8.30 15.41
CA THR A 499 12.94 -6.97 15.30
C THR A 499 12.92 -6.15 16.60
N SER A 500 13.55 -6.64 17.67
CA SER A 500 13.60 -5.99 19.00
C SER A 500 14.47 -4.72 19.02
N SER A 501 14.01 -3.67 18.35
CA SER A 501 14.37 -2.29 18.69
C SER A 501 13.25 -1.35 18.27
N ILE A 502 12.21 -1.25 19.12
CA ILE A 502 11.33 -0.08 19.11
C ILE A 502 12.04 0.99 19.94
N GLY A 503 12.99 1.70 19.33
CA GLY A 503 13.69 2.80 20.01
C GLY A 503 14.79 3.46 19.20
N ASN A 504 14.44 4.59 18.56
CA ASN A 504 15.33 5.64 18.04
C ASN A 504 16.17 5.33 16.78
N GLY A 505 15.75 5.94 15.66
CA GLY A 505 16.71 6.49 14.69
C GLY A 505 17.03 5.66 13.45
N SER A 506 16.03 5.20 12.69
CA SER A 506 15.97 5.27 11.22
C SER A 506 14.81 4.40 10.71
N ASP A 507 13.83 5.00 10.04
CA ASP A 507 12.72 4.30 9.36
C ASP A 507 13.17 3.49 8.11
N LEU A 508 14.45 3.06 8.06
CA LEU A 508 15.09 2.56 6.84
C LEU A 508 14.81 1.07 6.55
N HIS A 509 14.44 0.27 7.56
CA HIS A 509 14.39 -1.21 7.49
C HIS A 509 13.00 -1.86 7.65
N LYS A 510 11.91 -1.10 7.77
CA LYS A 510 10.60 -1.66 8.14
C LYS A 510 9.81 -2.35 7.00
N SER A 511 10.30 -2.37 5.76
CA SER A 511 9.57 -3.00 4.63
C SER A 511 10.25 -4.28 4.15
N ASP A 512 9.53 -5.39 4.18
CA ASP A 512 9.99 -6.69 3.66
C ASP A 512 10.29 -6.61 2.16
N VAL A 513 9.51 -5.81 1.41
CA VAL A 513 9.73 -5.56 -0.02
C VAL A 513 11.06 -4.84 -0.24
N TYR A 514 11.36 -3.83 0.60
CA TYR A 514 12.65 -3.15 0.55
C TYR A 514 13.82 -4.10 0.87
N ASN A 515 13.70 -4.90 1.95
CA ASN A 515 14.73 -5.84 2.35
C ASN A 515 14.95 -6.94 1.29
N LEU A 516 13.88 -7.41 0.63
CA LEU A 516 13.98 -8.29 -0.52
C LEU A 516 14.69 -7.60 -1.69
N GLY A 517 14.44 -6.32 -1.96
CA GLY A 517 15.17 -5.55 -2.97
C GLY A 517 16.69 -5.51 -2.72
N VAL A 518 17.10 -5.35 -1.46
CA VAL A 518 18.52 -5.45 -1.07
C VAL A 518 19.05 -6.86 -1.31
N LEU A 519 18.30 -7.89 -0.91
CA LEU A 519 18.68 -9.29 -1.13
C LEU A 519 18.84 -9.62 -2.63
N LEU A 520 17.95 -9.14 -3.50
CA LEU A 520 18.06 -9.34 -4.95
C LEU A 520 19.36 -8.74 -5.50
N LEU A 521 19.77 -7.56 -5.02
CA LEU A 521 21.07 -6.98 -5.40
C LEU A 521 22.25 -7.81 -4.89
N GLN A 522 22.16 -8.39 -3.69
CA GLN A 522 23.20 -9.30 -3.18
C GLN A 522 23.30 -10.56 -4.05
N ILE A 523 22.17 -11.11 -4.46
CA ILE A 523 22.09 -12.29 -5.34
C ILE A 523 22.72 -11.99 -6.71
N ILE A 524 22.41 -10.84 -7.31
CA ILE A 524 22.99 -10.42 -8.60
C ILE A 524 24.49 -10.18 -8.48
N SER A 525 24.94 -9.49 -7.42
CA SER A 525 26.32 -9.03 -7.28
C SER A 525 27.28 -10.03 -6.64
N GLY A 526 26.76 -11.06 -5.97
CA GLY A 526 27.60 -12.02 -5.25
C GLY A 526 28.40 -11.37 -4.11
N SER A 527 27.86 -10.34 -3.47
CA SER A 527 28.58 -9.62 -2.42
C SER A 527 27.69 -9.10 -1.31
N ASN A 528 28.22 -9.11 -0.08
CA ASN A 528 27.60 -8.51 1.10
C ASN A 528 28.03 -7.04 1.30
N HIS A 529 28.83 -6.48 0.38
CA HIS A 529 29.48 -5.16 0.49
C HIS A 529 28.89 -4.12 -0.49
N PHE A 530 27.57 -4.08 -0.63
CA PHE A 530 26.93 -2.86 -1.12
C PHE A 530 26.46 -2.04 0.08
N ASP A 531 27.42 -1.34 0.69
CA ASP A 531 27.17 -0.40 1.78
C ASP A 531 26.19 0.72 1.40
N MET A 532 25.82 0.84 0.12
CA MET A 532 24.79 1.75 -0.32
C MET A 532 24.02 1.18 -1.54
N PRO A 533 22.78 0.68 -1.35
CA PRO A 533 21.85 0.36 -2.45
C PRO A 533 21.72 1.47 -3.50
N THR A 534 21.99 2.72 -3.13
CA THR A 534 22.01 3.88 -4.03
C THR A 534 23.10 3.82 -5.10
N VAL A 535 24.25 3.21 -4.84
CA VAL A 535 25.34 3.05 -5.82
C VAL A 535 24.95 2.04 -6.89
N ALA A 536 24.40 0.89 -6.46
CA ALA A 536 23.88 -0.12 -7.38
C ALA A 536 22.73 0.46 -8.22
N LEU A 537 21.77 1.14 -7.59
CA LEU A 537 20.68 1.84 -8.27
C LEU A 537 21.18 2.82 -9.33
N LYS A 538 22.23 3.61 -9.03
CA LYS A 538 22.82 4.55 -9.99
C LYS A 538 23.43 3.83 -11.19
N LYS A 539 24.18 2.75 -10.96
CA LYS A 539 24.80 1.97 -12.04
C LYS A 539 23.76 1.28 -12.93
N ILE A 540 22.70 0.69 -12.34
CA ILE A 540 21.57 0.11 -13.08
C ILE A 540 20.90 1.18 -13.96
N LYS A 541 20.55 2.34 -13.38
CA LYS A 541 19.92 3.45 -14.10
C LYS A 541 20.78 4.04 -15.23
N CYS A 542 22.11 3.96 -15.12
CA CYS A 542 23.03 4.39 -16.16
C CYS A 542 23.33 3.30 -17.21
N GLY A 543 22.62 2.16 -17.18
CA GLY A 543 22.83 1.07 -18.13
C GLY A 543 24.16 0.34 -17.96
N LYS A 544 24.72 0.33 -16.74
CA LYS A 544 26.01 -0.30 -16.38
C LYS A 544 25.79 -1.50 -15.44
N LEU A 545 24.81 -2.34 -15.74
CA LEU A 545 24.45 -3.49 -14.91
C LEU A 545 25.59 -4.50 -14.83
N GLU A 546 26.30 -4.70 -15.94
CA GLU A 546 27.45 -5.60 -16.07
C GLU A 546 28.59 -5.29 -15.08
N GLU A 547 28.70 -4.04 -14.61
CA GLU A 547 29.68 -3.65 -13.58
C GLU A 547 29.27 -4.07 -12.15
N ILE A 548 28.05 -4.56 -11.98
CA ILE A 548 27.46 -4.96 -10.69
C ILE A 548 27.30 -6.48 -10.62
N VAL A 549 27.02 -7.12 -11.76
CA VAL A 549 26.80 -8.57 -11.83
C VAL A 549 28.04 -9.30 -11.31
N ASP A 550 27.80 -10.32 -10.50
CA ASP A 550 28.83 -11.19 -9.96
C ASP A 550 29.70 -11.76 -11.10
N PRO A 551 31.03 -11.55 -11.06
CA PRO A 551 31.94 -12.14 -12.02
C PRO A 551 31.81 -13.66 -12.17
N PHE A 552 31.41 -14.39 -11.11
CA PHE A 552 31.15 -15.84 -11.17
C PHE A 552 29.99 -16.23 -12.07
N LEU A 553 29.11 -15.29 -12.38
CA LEU A 553 28.04 -15.51 -13.34
C LEU A 553 28.51 -15.34 -14.79
N TYR A 554 29.78 -15.00 -15.06
CA TYR A 554 30.33 -14.83 -16.41
C TYR A 554 29.37 -14.08 -17.34
N TYR A 555 28.87 -12.92 -16.91
CA TYR A 555 27.72 -12.24 -17.50
C TYR A 555 27.77 -12.15 -19.03
N HIS A 556 28.91 -11.80 -19.62
CA HIS A 556 29.08 -11.67 -21.07
C HIS A 556 29.07 -13.00 -21.84
N GLU A 557 29.33 -14.12 -21.17
CA GLU A 557 29.30 -15.48 -21.73
C GLU A 557 27.92 -16.13 -21.57
N GLN A 558 26.99 -15.47 -20.86
CA GLN A 558 25.66 -16.00 -20.66
C GLN A 558 24.78 -15.90 -21.92
N PRO A 559 23.89 -16.89 -22.15
CA PRO A 559 22.90 -16.82 -23.22
C PRO A 559 22.07 -15.52 -23.14
N PRO A 560 21.63 -14.95 -24.28
CA PRO A 560 20.86 -13.70 -24.30
C PRO A 560 19.66 -13.71 -23.34
N PHE A 561 18.89 -14.80 -23.32
CA PHE A 561 17.77 -14.99 -22.40
C PHE A 561 18.17 -14.87 -20.93
N ARG A 562 19.33 -15.41 -20.53
CA ARG A 562 19.77 -15.35 -19.13
C ARG A 562 20.25 -13.95 -18.75
N ARG A 563 20.86 -13.22 -19.68
CA ARG A 563 21.20 -11.80 -19.47
C ARG A 563 19.93 -10.95 -19.30
N GLU A 564 18.92 -11.19 -20.12
CA GLU A 564 17.60 -10.57 -20.01
C GLU A 564 16.94 -10.87 -18.65
N GLN A 565 17.00 -12.11 -18.16
CA GLN A 565 16.52 -12.44 -16.81
C GLN A 565 17.26 -11.65 -15.72
N ILE A 566 18.60 -11.53 -15.81
CA ILE A 566 19.39 -10.75 -14.85
C ILE A 566 18.97 -9.27 -14.87
N GLU A 567 18.69 -8.72 -16.05
CA GLU A 567 18.20 -7.35 -16.25
C GLU A 567 16.82 -7.14 -15.63
N ILE A 568 15.87 -8.06 -15.88
CA ILE A 568 14.52 -7.98 -15.31
C ILE A 568 14.58 -8.06 -13.77
N VAL A 569 15.40 -8.96 -13.21
CA VAL A 569 15.56 -9.06 -11.75
C VAL A 569 16.23 -7.81 -11.17
N ALA A 570 17.16 -7.18 -11.88
CA ALA A 570 17.79 -5.94 -11.46
C ALA A 570 16.82 -4.74 -11.48
N ASP A 571 15.91 -4.69 -12.46
CA ASP A 571 14.81 -3.73 -12.51
C ASP A 571 13.83 -3.96 -11.34
N LEU A 572 13.44 -5.20 -11.10
CA LEU A 572 12.58 -5.57 -9.97
C LEU A 572 13.21 -5.17 -8.63
N ALA A 573 14.50 -5.44 -8.44
CA ALA A 573 15.25 -4.99 -7.26
C ALA A 573 15.20 -3.45 -7.11
N THR A 574 15.33 -2.72 -8.22
CA THR A 574 15.22 -1.26 -8.26
C THR A 574 13.83 -0.78 -7.84
N ARG A 575 12.77 -1.40 -8.34
CA ARG A 575 11.38 -1.10 -7.94
C ARG A 575 11.12 -1.42 -6.47
N CYS A 576 11.60 -2.55 -5.97
CA CYS A 576 11.51 -2.92 -4.55
C CYS A 576 12.16 -1.87 -3.64
N LEU A 577 13.33 -1.36 -4.02
CA LEU A 577 14.06 -0.34 -3.25
C LEU A 577 13.40 1.04 -3.30
N LEU A 578 12.79 1.41 -4.42
CA LEU A 578 12.15 2.73 -4.62
C LEU A 578 10.72 2.78 -4.07
N PHE A 579 9.93 1.72 -4.29
CA PHE A 579 8.48 1.72 -4.04
C PHE A 579 8.07 0.80 -2.88
N GLY A 580 8.95 -0.08 -2.41
CA GLY A 580 8.63 -1.00 -1.30
C GLY A 580 8.32 -0.29 0.01
N ARG A 581 8.79 0.95 0.20
CA ARG A 581 8.51 1.76 1.39
C ARG A 581 7.16 2.47 1.36
N ASP A 582 6.68 2.81 0.17
CA ASP A 582 5.44 3.55 -0.03
C ASP A 582 4.20 2.63 -0.01
N GLY A 583 4.39 1.31 0.08
CA GLY A 583 3.31 0.32 -0.04
C GLY A 583 2.72 0.19 -1.45
N LYS A 584 3.28 0.89 -2.45
CA LYS A 584 2.83 0.87 -3.85
C LYS A 584 3.16 -0.44 -4.58
N LEU A 585 4.07 -1.24 -4.02
CA LEU A 585 4.45 -2.55 -4.54
C LEU A 585 4.33 -3.56 -3.39
N GLY A 586 3.47 -4.56 -3.55
CA GLY A 586 3.24 -5.60 -2.55
C GLY A 586 4.15 -6.82 -2.73
N MET A 587 4.39 -7.57 -1.66
CA MET A 587 5.21 -8.79 -1.71
C MET A 587 4.62 -9.85 -2.65
N MET A 588 3.28 -9.95 -2.73
CA MET A 588 2.58 -10.84 -3.65
C MET A 588 2.90 -10.55 -5.13
N ASP A 589 3.01 -9.27 -5.50
CA ASP A 589 3.34 -8.88 -6.88
C ASP A 589 4.79 -9.21 -7.22
N VAL A 590 5.71 -8.93 -6.29
CA VAL A 590 7.13 -9.28 -6.43
C VAL A 590 7.32 -10.80 -6.55
N ALA A 591 6.62 -11.57 -5.72
CA ALA A 591 6.66 -13.04 -5.77
C ALA A 591 6.12 -13.57 -7.11
N ARG A 592 4.98 -13.04 -7.59
CA ARG A 592 4.39 -13.42 -8.87
C ARG A 592 5.36 -13.18 -10.03
N GLU A 593 6.01 -12.03 -10.03
CA GLU A 593 6.96 -11.65 -11.08
C GLU A 593 8.21 -12.54 -11.07
N LEU A 594 8.82 -12.78 -9.90
CA LEU A 594 9.97 -13.69 -9.78
C LEU A 594 9.63 -15.11 -10.23
N VAL A 595 8.48 -15.64 -9.82
CA VAL A 595 8.02 -16.98 -10.23
C VAL A 595 7.82 -17.04 -11.75
N HIS A 596 7.28 -15.98 -12.38
CA HIS A 596 7.14 -15.90 -13.83
C HIS A 596 8.49 -15.99 -14.54
N ILE A 597 9.47 -15.17 -14.14
CA ILE A 597 10.84 -15.18 -14.69
C ILE A 597 11.48 -16.57 -14.54
N THR A 598 11.18 -17.27 -13.44
CA THR A 598 11.70 -18.62 -13.20
C THR A 598 11.05 -19.67 -14.10
N LYS A 599 9.75 -19.57 -14.43
CA LYS A 599 9.05 -20.54 -15.30
C LYS A 599 9.52 -20.47 -16.75
N GLU A 600 9.78 -19.29 -17.28
CA GLU A 600 10.31 -19.11 -18.63
C GLU A 600 11.65 -19.83 -18.84
N SER A 601 12.38 -20.16 -17.77
CA SER A 601 13.64 -20.91 -17.84
C SER A 601 13.50 -22.43 -17.95
N ILE A 602 12.34 -23.00 -17.62
CA ILE A 602 12.10 -24.47 -17.67
C ILE A 602 11.58 -24.87 -19.06
N ASP A 603 10.78 -24.02 -19.70
CA ASP A 603 10.14 -24.32 -21.00
C ASP A 603 10.97 -23.88 -22.22
N GLY A 604 12.10 -23.19 -22.00
CA GLY A 604 12.97 -22.63 -23.06
C GLY A 604 13.76 -23.65 -23.91
N GLY A 605 13.48 -24.95 -23.79
CA GLY A 605 14.13 -26.02 -24.55
C GLY A 605 13.59 -26.24 -25.96
N SER A 606 12.51 -25.58 -26.39
CA SER A 606 11.96 -25.80 -27.74
C SER A 606 11.39 -24.53 -28.37
N GLY A 607 12.14 -23.97 -29.32
CA GLY A 607 11.66 -23.28 -30.53
C GLY A 607 10.68 -22.11 -30.38
N ARG A 608 11.16 -20.90 -30.67
CA ARG A 608 10.31 -19.73 -30.95
C ARG A 608 9.38 -19.96 -32.16
N GLY A 609 8.11 -19.54 -32.02
CA GLY A 609 7.17 -19.23 -33.10
C GLY A 609 5.83 -18.72 -32.55
N PRO A 610 5.17 -17.72 -33.18
CA PRO A 610 4.32 -16.74 -32.50
C PRO A 610 2.84 -17.10 -32.39
N ALA A 611 2.16 -16.36 -31.50
CA ALA A 611 0.70 -16.20 -31.35
C ALA A 611 -0.07 -17.43 -30.85
N LEU A 612 -0.59 -17.32 -29.62
CA LEU A 612 -2.01 -17.52 -29.35
C LEU A 612 -2.34 -16.97 -27.96
N GLU A 613 -3.07 -15.86 -28.01
CA GLU A 613 -4.16 -15.51 -27.10
C GLU A 613 -4.84 -16.75 -26.53
N GLU A 614 -4.73 -16.96 -25.21
CA GLU A 614 -5.68 -17.78 -24.47
C GLU A 614 -6.03 -17.09 -23.15
N THR A 615 -7.12 -16.32 -23.23
CA THR A 615 -8.09 -16.14 -22.16
C THR A 615 -8.42 -17.48 -21.48
N PHE A 616 -8.22 -17.59 -20.17
CA PHE A 616 -9.05 -18.49 -19.34
C PHE A 616 -9.36 -17.77 -18.03
N SER A 617 -10.58 -17.24 -17.88
CA SER A 617 -11.79 -17.99 -17.50
C SER A 617 -11.73 -18.44 -16.04
N ASN A 618 -12.44 -17.66 -15.22
CA ASN A 618 -13.00 -18.08 -13.95
C ASN A 618 -13.69 -19.44 -14.12
N SER A 619 -13.11 -20.52 -13.60
CA SER A 619 -13.78 -21.80 -13.35
C SER A 619 -12.85 -22.74 -12.58
N SER A 620 -12.71 -22.56 -11.26
CA SER A 620 -12.21 -23.61 -10.35
C SER A 620 -12.75 -23.42 -8.93
N LEU A 621 -14.00 -22.98 -8.83
CA LEU A 621 -14.75 -22.91 -7.57
C LEU A 621 -16.08 -23.61 -7.79
N LEU A 622 -16.02 -24.96 -7.84
CA LEU A 622 -17.08 -25.94 -7.56
C LEU A 622 -16.75 -27.28 -8.24
N GLN A 623 -16.04 -28.16 -7.54
CA GLN A 623 -16.15 -29.61 -7.77
C GLN A 623 -15.63 -30.36 -6.54
N MET A 624 -16.46 -30.42 -5.50
CA MET A 624 -16.54 -31.60 -4.65
C MET A 624 -17.99 -31.74 -4.16
N ILE A 625 -18.46 -33.00 -4.18
CA ILE A 625 -19.74 -33.53 -3.67
C ILE A 625 -20.90 -33.53 -4.68
N SER A 626 -20.99 -34.61 -5.46
CA SER A 626 -22.26 -35.26 -5.84
C SER A 626 -21.94 -36.62 -6.48
N MET A 627 -22.06 -37.71 -5.70
CA MET A 627 -22.24 -39.05 -6.26
C MET A 627 -23.74 -39.32 -6.37
N SER A 628 -24.16 -39.79 -7.54
CA SER A 628 -25.54 -40.07 -7.97
C SER A 628 -26.30 -41.11 -7.13
N PRO A 629 -27.65 -41.14 -7.26
CA PRO A 629 -28.57 -41.94 -6.45
C PRO A 629 -29.07 -43.24 -7.12
N ASP A 630 -29.84 -43.99 -6.31
CA ASP A 630 -30.85 -45.03 -6.63
C ASP A 630 -30.34 -46.48 -6.86
N SER A 631 -30.90 -47.55 -6.29
CA SER A 631 -32.18 -47.79 -5.60
C SER A 631 -32.20 -49.15 -4.85
N ILE A 632 -32.82 -49.17 -3.65
CA ILE A 632 -33.81 -50.14 -3.11
C ILE A 632 -33.65 -51.65 -3.38
N HIS A 633 -33.37 -52.43 -2.31
CA HIS A 633 -34.19 -53.60 -1.91
C HIS A 633 -33.96 -53.99 -0.43
N VAL A 634 -35.07 -54.27 0.25
CA VAL A 634 -35.25 -54.77 1.63
C VAL A 634 -35.71 -56.25 1.49
N PRO A 635 -35.39 -57.16 2.43
CA PRO A 635 -36.20 -57.35 3.65
C PRO A 635 -35.46 -57.06 4.97
#